data_AF-G0R6A2-F1
#
_entry.id   AF-G0R6A2-F1
#
_cell.length_a   1.000
_cell.length_b   1.000
_cell.length_c   1.000
_cell.angle_alpha   90.00
_cell.angle_beta   90.00
_cell.angle_gamma   90.00
#
_symmetry.space_group_name_H-M   'P 1'
#
loop_
_entity.id
_entity.type
_entity.pdbx_description
1 polymer ?
#
loop_
_entity_poly.entity_id
_entity_poly.type
_entity_poly.pdbx_seq_one_letter_code
_entity_poly.pdbx_strand_id
1 'polypeptide(L)'
;MKILKNVYFFFIYIYNNTKYQQLKTFKDNFLILLSFSNQDFFLTIFDILNGFIAYKQNFKSVQSIIPSQNCIHIMHMTSKGEKKITKLTEIENTYKIQYFFNRFLYDIAYKFVKNQSQDQNLLAEICRLHADNIYQKGDYQLAIQKYIETIGFIEPSYVVRKFLDVSQIEYLIKYLEALHQKKKNDKHYTALLLNCYVKQKLIDKLDTFLKQNQYDSELFDIDLAIKVCRESKNNDLALTLADQNNLSEQYLDILMESLNENNTLKAIDYIRSKVDLQEKTKFLLTFGQKMMKLCPEKTLELIQNMVLLSAIGSQQYLLQEDLQNNIPLNDLSVLEYFGLEEKSYQEIPLVTFRQADEFFHVFLGTKDQYLENYLEFLTSKVEKLQNEKVIFHKLFEFYLEKNNQSEEYVNKILMILKNNKNDKKYDQNYLLVLFKMKKFAPGIIFLYQIMGLKEDLLNFYINNNEGDKIIEMCKKEINEPNLWIQALKYFTQDEIFKNKQDEVEIKLKEILENIANQSSLSPLLVLSILQDSKNVQFGTIKSYFKKKLEEDYKIIQKDQEIINKNIKEVQKQKQEYEQIKTQARIVTNKKCSECDTELNNPKIHFMCGHSFHLGCLRSDTQQKGCDKCSLEFKNVIERKEQFNQQSKDHKAFYENLTQQNNKFEVIAGFLGKGLFAQYNGGNN
;
A
#
# COMPACT_ATOMS: atom_id res chain seq x y z
N MET A 1 -24.82 -27.41 74.02
CA MET A 1 -24.73 -27.56 75.49
C MET A 1 -25.50 -26.44 76.16
N LYS A 2 -26.80 -26.68 76.39
CA LYS A 2 -27.70 -25.77 77.10
C LYS A 2 -27.49 -25.94 78.62
N ILE A 3 -27.57 -24.83 79.33
CA ILE A 3 -27.85 -24.70 80.77
C ILE A 3 -26.67 -24.98 81.72
N LEU A 4 -26.10 -23.91 82.27
CA LEU A 4 -25.78 -23.80 83.70
C LEU A 4 -26.07 -22.36 84.16
N LYS A 5 -27.36 -21.99 84.15
CA LYS A 5 -27.90 -21.01 85.09
C LYS A 5 -28.28 -21.81 86.33
N ASN A 6 -27.42 -21.77 87.35
CA ASN A 6 -27.71 -21.97 88.77
C ASN A 6 -26.37 -22.06 89.52
N VAL A 7 -25.94 -20.93 90.10
CA VAL A 7 -24.81 -20.88 91.01
C VAL A 7 -25.29 -21.44 92.35
N TYR A 8 -25.04 -22.73 92.57
CA TYR A 8 -25.10 -23.32 93.90
C TYR A 8 -23.73 -23.12 94.57
N PHE A 9 -23.73 -22.54 95.78
CA PHE A 9 -22.58 -22.61 96.68
C PHE A 9 -22.35 -24.07 97.07
N PHE A 10 -21.47 -24.77 96.37
CA PHE A 10 -20.98 -26.08 96.78
C PHE A 10 -19.57 -25.93 97.35
N PHE A 11 -19.44 -26.04 98.67
CA PHE A 11 -18.19 -26.49 99.30
C PHE A 11 -18.07 -28.00 99.04
N ILE A 12 -17.55 -28.40 97.88
CA ILE A 12 -17.20 -29.80 97.67
C ILE A 12 -15.87 -30.05 98.38
N TYR A 13 -15.94 -30.60 99.61
CA TYR A 13 -14.83 -31.32 100.22
C TYR A 13 -14.80 -32.72 99.62
N ILE A 14 -13.90 -32.98 98.66
CA ILE A 14 -13.62 -34.36 98.24
C ILE A 14 -12.62 -34.93 99.25
N TYR A 15 -13.13 -35.62 100.28
CA TYR A 15 -12.32 -36.48 101.14
C TYR A 15 -12.05 -37.80 100.40
N ASN A 16 -11.00 -37.81 99.59
CA ASN A 16 -10.36 -39.05 99.14
C ASN A 16 -8.95 -39.13 99.76
N ASN A 17 -8.70 -40.23 100.45
CA ASN A 17 -7.77 -40.44 101.57
C ASN A 17 -6.25 -40.19 101.37
N THR A 18 -5.82 -39.37 100.42
CA THR A 18 -4.43 -38.88 100.35
C THR A 18 -4.27 -37.47 99.76
N LYS A 19 -5.35 -36.79 99.35
CA LYS A 19 -5.27 -35.48 98.67
C LYS A 19 -6.33 -34.53 99.22
N TYR A 20 -5.95 -33.58 100.08
CA TYR A 20 -6.83 -32.47 100.47
C TYR A 20 -7.08 -31.61 99.23
N GLN A 21 -8.34 -31.41 98.84
CA GLN A 21 -8.72 -30.54 97.73
C GLN A 21 -9.82 -29.56 98.16
N GLN A 22 -9.59 -28.26 97.98
CA GLN A 22 -10.57 -27.21 98.23
C GLN A 22 -10.77 -26.39 96.97
N LEU A 23 -12.04 -26.14 96.62
CA LEU A 23 -12.44 -25.32 95.47
C LEU A 23 -13.17 -24.07 95.95
N LYS A 24 -12.78 -22.90 95.43
CA LYS A 24 -13.47 -21.61 95.64
C LYS A 24 -13.58 -20.85 94.33
N THR A 25 -14.59 -19.99 94.19
CA THR A 25 -14.77 -19.11 93.03
C THR A 25 -14.41 -17.66 93.37
N PHE A 26 -13.93 -16.91 92.38
CA PHE A 26 -13.62 -15.48 92.50
C PHE A 26 -14.04 -14.74 91.23
N LYS A 27 -14.79 -13.64 91.39
CA LYS A 27 -15.34 -12.82 90.28
C LYS A 27 -16.01 -13.64 89.17
N ASP A 28 -16.70 -14.73 89.52
CA ASP A 28 -17.41 -15.68 88.66
C ASP A 28 -16.60 -16.40 87.56
N ASN A 29 -15.38 -15.96 87.27
CA ASN A 29 -14.57 -16.41 86.15
C ASN A 29 -13.30 -17.15 86.60
N PHE A 30 -12.88 -16.97 87.86
CA PHE A 30 -11.71 -17.64 88.43
C PHE A 30 -12.11 -18.79 89.35
N LEU A 31 -11.53 -19.96 89.14
CA LEU A 31 -11.61 -21.13 90.01
C LEU A 31 -10.30 -21.31 90.76
N ILE A 32 -10.37 -21.23 92.08
CA ILE A 32 -9.25 -21.43 92.98
C ILE A 32 -9.28 -22.88 93.44
N LEU A 33 -8.29 -23.66 93.02
CA LEU A 33 -8.04 -25.03 93.48
C LEU A 33 -6.85 -25.03 94.43
N LEU A 34 -7.07 -25.43 95.68
CA LEU A 34 -6.02 -25.78 96.61
C LEU A 34 -5.94 -27.30 96.67
N SER A 35 -4.80 -27.88 96.31
CA SER A 35 -4.58 -29.32 96.40
C SER A 35 -3.38 -29.62 97.28
N PHE A 36 -3.45 -30.66 98.11
CA PHE A 36 -2.33 -31.11 98.93
C PHE A 36 -1.74 -32.39 98.34
N SER A 37 -0.44 -32.36 98.09
CA SER A 37 0.32 -33.53 97.63
C SER A 37 1.77 -33.38 98.06
N ASN A 38 2.49 -34.49 98.30
CA ASN A 38 3.92 -34.46 98.63
C ASN A 38 4.31 -33.44 99.72
N GLN A 39 3.55 -33.39 100.82
CA GLN A 39 3.77 -32.51 101.98
C GLN A 39 3.63 -30.99 101.72
N ASP A 40 3.22 -30.57 100.52
CA ASP A 40 3.00 -29.16 100.18
C ASP A 40 1.57 -28.92 99.66
N PHE A 41 1.05 -27.72 99.93
CA PHE A 41 -0.19 -27.21 99.36
C PHE A 41 0.09 -26.48 98.04
N PHE A 42 -0.53 -26.93 96.97
CA PHE A 42 -0.49 -26.34 95.64
C PHE A 42 -1.74 -25.50 95.42
N LEU A 43 -1.58 -24.18 95.38
CA LEU A 43 -2.64 -23.26 95.01
C LEU A 43 -2.56 -23.01 93.51
N THR A 44 -3.61 -23.35 92.78
CA THR A 44 -3.76 -23.08 91.36
C THR A 44 -5.04 -22.29 91.12
N ILE A 45 -4.94 -21.13 90.47
CA ILE A 45 -6.07 -20.30 90.09
C ILE A 45 -6.24 -20.45 88.58
N PHE A 46 -7.41 -20.94 88.16
CA PHE A 46 -7.78 -21.11 86.76
C PHE A 46 -8.72 -19.97 86.35
N ASP A 47 -8.47 -19.35 85.20
CA ASP A 47 -9.46 -18.54 84.50
C ASP A 47 -10.30 -19.49 83.62
N ILE A 48 -11.55 -19.72 84.02
CA ILE A 48 -12.46 -20.65 83.33
C ILE A 48 -12.95 -20.06 82.01
N LEU A 49 -13.15 -18.75 81.94
CA LEU A 49 -13.65 -18.10 80.73
C LEU A 49 -12.61 -18.12 79.60
N ASN A 50 -11.35 -17.89 79.94
CA ASN A 50 -10.26 -17.78 78.97
C ASN A 50 -9.43 -19.06 78.86
N GLY A 51 -9.62 -20.02 79.77
CA GLY A 51 -9.05 -21.36 79.72
C GLY A 51 -7.55 -21.41 80.01
N PHE A 52 -7.05 -20.61 80.96
CA PHE A 52 -5.63 -20.59 81.34
C PHE A 52 -5.41 -20.59 82.85
N ILE A 53 -4.20 -20.96 83.29
CA ILE A 53 -3.79 -20.90 84.70
C ILE A 53 -3.31 -19.48 84.99
N ALA A 54 -4.08 -18.72 85.76
CA ALA A 54 -3.78 -17.35 86.13
C ALA A 54 -2.68 -17.25 87.20
N TYR A 55 -2.60 -18.24 88.10
CA TYR A 55 -1.58 -18.26 89.15
C TYR A 55 -1.35 -19.68 89.67
N LYS A 56 -0.09 -20.02 89.94
CA LYS A 56 0.28 -21.29 90.57
C LYS A 56 1.44 -21.08 91.54
N GLN A 57 1.26 -21.44 92.80
CA GLN A 57 2.32 -21.39 93.81
C GLN A 57 2.16 -22.49 94.85
N ASN A 58 3.30 -22.93 95.41
CA ASN A 58 3.38 -23.95 96.44
C ASN A 58 3.55 -23.28 97.82
N PHE A 59 2.85 -23.80 98.81
CA PHE A 59 2.85 -23.33 100.20
C PHE A 59 3.05 -24.50 101.15
N LYS A 60 3.84 -24.33 102.22
CA LYS A 60 4.09 -25.39 103.21
C LYS A 60 2.84 -25.71 104.04
N SER A 61 2.09 -24.68 104.42
CA SER A 61 0.83 -24.81 105.16
C SER A 61 -0.09 -23.66 104.80
N VAL A 62 -1.32 -23.95 104.38
CA VAL A 62 -2.35 -22.95 104.09
C VAL A 62 -3.46 -23.08 105.11
N GLN A 63 -3.70 -22.03 105.91
CA GLN A 63 -4.73 -22.00 106.94
C GLN A 63 -6.08 -21.60 106.36
N SER A 64 -6.11 -20.56 105.53
CA SER A 64 -7.33 -20.13 104.85
C SER A 64 -7.04 -19.31 103.60
N ILE A 65 -7.95 -19.40 102.64
CA ILE A 65 -7.98 -18.57 101.43
C ILE A 65 -9.26 -17.76 101.47
N ILE A 66 -9.18 -16.44 101.48
CA ILE A 66 -10.33 -15.53 101.55
C ILE A 66 -10.36 -14.69 100.27
N PRO A 67 -11.23 -15.00 99.30
CA PRO A 67 -11.49 -14.11 98.18
C PRO A 67 -12.31 -12.90 98.68
N SER A 68 -11.77 -11.70 98.51
CA SER A 68 -12.44 -10.41 98.72
C SER A 68 -12.74 -9.77 97.37
N GLN A 69 -13.62 -8.76 97.27
CA GLN A 69 -14.14 -8.21 96.00
C GLN A 69 -13.06 -7.96 94.92
N ASN A 70 -11.87 -7.47 95.30
CA ASN A 70 -10.79 -7.11 94.36
C ASN A 70 -9.47 -7.87 94.56
N CYS A 71 -9.36 -8.77 95.54
CA CYS A 71 -8.11 -9.48 95.83
C CYS A 71 -8.34 -10.78 96.59
N ILE A 72 -7.38 -11.70 96.51
CA ILE A 72 -7.41 -12.96 97.24
C ILE A 72 -6.37 -12.91 98.35
N HIS A 73 -6.81 -13.04 99.60
CA HIS A 73 -5.93 -13.13 100.76
C HIS A 73 -5.65 -14.60 101.09
N ILE A 74 -4.37 -14.94 101.21
CA ILE A 74 -3.91 -16.29 101.57
C ILE A 74 -3.21 -16.20 102.91
N MET A 75 -3.75 -16.89 103.92
CA MET A 75 -3.09 -17.07 105.20
C MET A 75 -2.31 -18.38 105.17
N HIS A 76 -0.98 -18.28 105.24
CA HIS A 76 -0.09 -19.43 105.19
C HIS A 76 1.00 -19.34 106.25
N MET A 77 1.64 -20.47 106.56
CA MET A 77 2.83 -20.49 107.39
C MET A 77 4.08 -20.73 106.54
N THR A 78 5.13 -19.95 106.83
CA THR A 78 6.44 -20.13 106.19
C THR A 78 7.13 -21.40 106.69
N SER A 79 8.21 -21.82 106.01
CA SER A 79 9.05 -22.95 106.45
C SER A 79 9.65 -22.77 107.86
N LYS A 80 9.67 -21.54 108.38
CA LYS A 80 10.13 -21.19 109.74
C LYS A 80 8.99 -21.12 110.77
N GLY A 81 7.74 -21.44 110.39
CA GLY A 81 6.58 -21.43 111.27
C GLY A 81 5.90 -20.06 111.46
N GLU A 82 6.34 -19.01 110.76
CA GLU A 82 5.73 -17.68 110.84
C GLU A 82 4.42 -17.63 110.07
N LYS A 83 3.35 -17.08 110.67
CA LYS A 83 2.08 -16.81 109.99
C LYS A 83 2.23 -15.57 109.09
N LYS A 84 2.06 -15.74 107.77
CA LYS A 84 2.06 -14.65 106.78
C LYS A 84 0.74 -14.59 106.04
N ILE A 85 0.34 -13.36 105.72
CA ILE A 85 -0.82 -13.09 104.86
C ILE A 85 -0.28 -12.55 103.53
N THR A 86 -0.51 -13.28 102.44
CA THR A 86 -0.17 -12.84 101.09
C THR A 86 -1.42 -12.34 100.39
N LYS A 87 -1.37 -11.12 99.86
CA LYS A 87 -2.43 -10.53 99.04
C LYS A 87 -2.10 -10.77 97.57
N LEU A 88 -2.97 -11.50 96.87
CA LEU A 88 -2.93 -11.60 95.42
C LEU A 88 -3.86 -10.56 94.82
N THR A 89 -3.29 -9.68 94.01
CA THR A 89 -4.04 -8.71 93.21
C THR A 89 -3.97 -9.11 91.75
N GLU A 90 -5.07 -8.88 91.05
CA GLU A 90 -5.12 -9.07 89.61
C GLU A 90 -4.22 -8.04 88.92
N ILE A 91 -3.33 -8.51 88.04
CA ILE A 91 -2.46 -7.66 87.24
C ILE A 91 -3.32 -6.94 86.19
N GLU A 92 -2.94 -5.71 85.83
CA GLU A 92 -3.63 -4.96 84.77
C GLU A 92 -3.62 -5.70 83.44
N ASN A 93 -4.67 -5.51 82.63
CA ASN A 93 -4.89 -6.25 81.40
C ASN A 93 -3.80 -6.02 80.35
N THR A 94 -3.18 -4.83 80.33
CA THR A 94 -2.04 -4.48 79.46
C THR A 94 -0.86 -5.43 79.66
N TYR A 95 -0.44 -5.66 80.91
CA TYR A 95 0.65 -6.58 81.24
C TYR A 95 0.28 -8.04 81.00
N LYS A 96 -0.98 -8.44 81.22
CA LYS A 96 -1.45 -9.80 80.90
C LYS A 96 -1.34 -10.09 79.40
N ILE A 97 -1.75 -9.14 78.57
CA ILE A 97 -1.65 -9.25 77.10
C ILE A 97 -0.18 -9.35 76.68
N GLN A 98 0.70 -8.49 77.20
CA GLN A 98 2.14 -8.58 76.95
C GLN A 98 2.75 -9.92 77.41
N TYR A 99 2.31 -10.44 78.55
CA TYR A 99 2.75 -11.74 79.05
C TYR A 99 2.36 -12.88 78.10
N PHE A 100 1.13 -12.87 77.57
CA PHE A 100 0.71 -13.86 76.59
C PHE A 100 1.52 -13.78 75.30
N PHE A 101 1.85 -12.57 74.83
CA PHE A 101 2.69 -12.37 73.64
C PHE A 101 4.12 -12.87 73.85
N ASN A 102 4.76 -12.53 74.96
CA ASN A 102 6.13 -12.96 75.26
C ASN A 102 6.29 -14.49 75.36
N ARG A 103 5.20 -15.22 75.61
CA ARG A 103 5.17 -16.69 75.67
C ARG A 103 4.52 -17.35 74.47
N PHE A 104 4.23 -16.58 73.42
CA PHE A 104 3.57 -17.07 72.19
C PHE A 104 2.19 -17.73 72.43
N LEU A 105 1.47 -17.34 73.49
CA LEU A 105 0.16 -17.89 73.88
C LEU A 105 -1.00 -17.15 73.20
N TYR A 106 -0.97 -17.07 71.87
CA TYR A 106 -1.88 -16.21 71.11
C TYR A 106 -3.35 -16.64 71.15
N ASP A 107 -3.65 -17.94 71.18
CA ASP A 107 -5.04 -18.42 71.29
C ASP A 107 -5.69 -18.00 72.62
N ILE A 108 -4.89 -18.00 73.69
CA ILE A 108 -5.33 -17.54 75.02
C ILE A 108 -5.51 -16.02 75.00
N ALA A 109 -4.57 -15.29 74.39
CA ALA A 109 -4.67 -13.84 74.22
C ALA A 109 -5.93 -13.46 73.41
N TYR A 110 -6.22 -14.18 72.33
CA TYR A 110 -7.40 -13.96 71.49
C TYR A 110 -8.69 -14.19 72.27
N LYS A 111 -8.80 -15.32 73.00
CA LYS A 111 -9.97 -15.60 73.86
C LYS A 111 -10.13 -14.55 74.95
N PHE A 112 -9.02 -14.18 75.61
CA PHE A 112 -9.00 -13.16 76.66
C PHE A 112 -9.54 -11.83 76.17
N VAL A 113 -9.05 -11.32 75.04
CA VAL A 113 -9.48 -10.03 74.47
C VAL A 113 -10.90 -10.10 73.92
N LYS A 114 -11.27 -11.21 73.27
CA LYS A 114 -12.63 -11.41 72.74
C LYS A 114 -13.67 -11.38 73.85
N ASN A 115 -13.35 -11.96 75.01
CA ASN A 115 -14.24 -12.02 76.16
C ASN A 115 -14.23 -10.73 77.01
N GLN A 116 -13.12 -9.98 77.04
CA GLN A 116 -12.99 -8.80 77.91
C GLN A 116 -13.28 -7.46 77.23
N SER A 117 -12.82 -7.24 75.99
CA SER A 117 -12.83 -5.89 75.40
C SER A 117 -13.44 -5.78 74.00
N GLN A 118 -13.78 -6.88 73.31
CA GLN A 118 -14.36 -6.91 71.95
C GLN A 118 -13.70 -5.97 70.91
N ASP A 119 -12.52 -5.42 71.21
CA ASP A 119 -11.83 -4.46 70.36
C ASP A 119 -11.30 -5.20 69.13
N GLN A 120 -11.92 -4.92 67.99
CA GLN A 120 -11.62 -5.61 66.73
C GLN A 120 -10.22 -5.26 66.22
N ASN A 121 -9.68 -4.08 66.54
CA ASN A 121 -8.33 -3.69 66.15
C ASN A 121 -7.29 -4.52 66.93
N LEU A 122 -7.47 -4.63 68.24
CA LEU A 122 -6.57 -5.40 69.09
C LEU A 122 -6.68 -6.91 68.79
N LEU A 123 -7.87 -7.41 68.47
CA LEU A 123 -8.06 -8.79 68.00
C LEU A 123 -7.36 -9.06 66.67
N ALA A 124 -7.45 -8.13 65.71
CA ALA A 124 -6.75 -8.24 64.45
C ALA A 124 -5.23 -8.22 64.66
N GLU A 125 -4.71 -7.39 65.55
CA GLU A 125 -3.28 -7.35 65.87
C GLU A 125 -2.81 -8.67 66.53
N ILE A 126 -3.61 -9.25 67.44
CA ILE A 126 -3.32 -10.58 68.00
C ILE A 126 -3.29 -11.64 66.90
N CYS A 127 -4.26 -11.63 65.99
CA CYS A 127 -4.29 -12.56 64.86
C CYS A 127 -3.09 -12.37 63.92
N ARG A 128 -2.62 -11.13 63.71
CA ARG A 128 -1.40 -10.85 62.94
C ARG A 128 -0.17 -11.45 63.59
N LEU A 129 0.04 -11.18 64.88
CA LEU A 129 1.19 -11.71 65.63
C LEU A 129 1.15 -13.25 65.71
N HIS A 130 -0.05 -13.81 65.84
CA HIS A 130 -0.24 -15.25 65.80
C HIS A 130 0.15 -15.83 64.44
N ALA A 131 -0.35 -15.23 63.36
CA ALA A 131 -0.06 -15.64 61.99
C ALA A 131 1.43 -15.48 61.67
N ASP A 132 2.09 -14.42 62.14
CA ASP A 132 3.54 -14.20 61.98
C ASP A 132 4.36 -15.31 62.65
N ASN A 133 3.98 -15.73 63.87
CA ASN A 133 4.65 -16.83 64.55
C ASN A 133 4.44 -18.17 63.82
N ILE A 134 3.21 -18.45 63.36
CA ILE A 134 2.92 -19.67 62.60
C ILE A 134 3.70 -19.67 61.27
N TYR A 135 3.75 -18.53 60.58
CA TYR A 135 4.50 -18.34 59.34
C TYR A 135 5.99 -18.65 59.55
N GLN A 136 6.60 -18.14 60.64
CA GLN A 136 8.00 -18.43 60.98
C GLN A 136 8.25 -19.92 61.26
N LYS A 137 7.24 -20.67 61.72
CA LYS A 137 7.32 -22.12 61.93
C LYS A 137 7.16 -22.93 60.63
N GLY A 138 6.86 -22.28 59.50
CA GLY A 138 6.70 -22.93 58.19
C GLY A 138 5.31 -23.50 57.90
N ASP A 139 4.33 -23.31 58.79
CA ASP A 139 2.93 -23.74 58.53
C ASP A 139 2.14 -22.62 57.84
N TYR A 140 2.36 -22.50 56.53
CA TYR A 140 1.76 -21.44 55.72
C TYR A 140 0.24 -21.56 55.60
N GLN A 141 -0.32 -22.77 55.70
CA GLN A 141 -1.75 -23.01 55.58
C GLN A 141 -2.53 -22.48 56.78
N LEU A 142 -2.06 -22.73 58.00
CA LEU A 142 -2.70 -22.15 59.19
C LEU A 142 -2.43 -20.65 59.30
N ALA A 143 -1.23 -20.20 58.91
CA ALA A 143 -0.89 -18.78 58.93
C ALA A 143 -1.84 -17.96 58.04
N ILE A 144 -2.10 -18.40 56.81
CA ILE A 144 -2.96 -17.66 55.88
C ILE A 144 -4.42 -17.58 56.35
N GLN A 145 -4.95 -18.65 56.96
CA GLN A 145 -6.29 -18.63 57.55
C GLN A 145 -6.40 -17.54 58.62
N LYS A 146 -5.35 -17.37 59.44
CA LYS A 146 -5.29 -16.32 60.46
C LYS A 146 -5.12 -14.93 59.86
N TYR A 147 -4.37 -14.76 58.79
CA TYR A 147 -4.31 -13.48 58.06
C TYR A 147 -5.64 -13.12 57.38
N ILE A 148 -6.43 -14.09 56.91
CA ILE A 148 -7.76 -13.82 56.32
C ILE A 148 -8.73 -13.24 57.36
N GLU A 149 -8.59 -13.64 58.63
CA GLU A 149 -9.36 -13.08 59.75
C GLU A 149 -9.01 -11.59 60.00
N THR A 150 -7.80 -11.13 59.64
CA THR A 150 -7.37 -9.74 59.85
C THR A 150 -7.78 -8.76 58.75
N ILE A 151 -8.43 -9.25 57.68
CA ILE A 151 -8.89 -8.41 56.56
C ILE A 151 -9.91 -7.38 57.06
N GLY A 152 -9.64 -6.11 56.79
CA GLY A 152 -10.47 -4.97 57.21
C GLY A 152 -9.76 -4.04 58.18
N PHE A 153 -8.87 -4.58 59.01
CA PHE A 153 -8.18 -3.85 60.08
C PHE A 153 -6.68 -3.65 59.79
N ILE A 154 -6.08 -4.58 59.04
CA ILE A 154 -4.65 -4.55 58.69
C ILE A 154 -4.49 -4.24 57.21
N GLU A 155 -3.43 -3.51 56.88
CA GLU A 155 -3.07 -3.19 55.51
C GLU A 155 -2.73 -4.47 54.71
N PRO A 156 -3.42 -4.76 53.60
CA PRO A 156 -3.21 -6.01 52.85
C PRO A 156 -1.79 -6.16 52.28
N SER A 157 -1.10 -5.06 51.99
CA SER A 157 0.28 -5.03 51.50
C SER A 157 1.25 -5.80 52.41
N TYR A 158 1.00 -5.79 53.73
CA TYR A 158 1.78 -6.53 54.72
C TYR A 158 1.77 -8.04 54.47
N VAL A 159 0.58 -8.58 54.21
CA VAL A 159 0.40 -10.02 53.97
C VAL A 159 0.88 -10.36 52.57
N VAL A 160 0.55 -9.56 51.57
CA VAL A 160 1.00 -9.77 50.19
C VAL A 160 2.53 -9.88 50.13
N ARG A 161 3.26 -8.95 50.76
CA ARG A 161 4.73 -8.95 50.76
C ARG A 161 5.35 -10.23 51.35
N LYS A 162 4.65 -10.91 52.28
CA LYS A 162 5.12 -12.16 52.89
C LYS A 162 4.91 -13.39 52.02
N PHE A 163 3.91 -13.40 51.15
CA PHE A 163 3.55 -14.56 50.32
C PHE A 163 3.83 -14.35 48.82
N LEU A 164 4.64 -13.35 48.47
CA LEU A 164 5.05 -13.06 47.08
C LEU A 164 5.98 -14.13 46.48
N ASP A 165 6.61 -14.97 47.31
CA ASP A 165 7.50 -16.03 46.85
C ASP A 165 6.75 -17.05 46.00
N VAL A 166 7.40 -17.51 44.90
CA VAL A 166 6.78 -18.37 43.89
C VAL A 166 6.20 -19.67 44.48
N SER A 167 6.87 -20.22 45.49
CA SER A 167 6.45 -21.43 46.20
C SER A 167 5.20 -21.26 47.07
N GLN A 168 4.79 -20.02 47.35
CA GLN A 168 3.71 -19.69 48.28
C GLN A 168 2.51 -19.00 47.61
N ILE A 169 2.53 -18.86 46.28
CA ILE A 169 1.49 -18.16 45.50
C ILE A 169 0.09 -18.75 45.75
N GLU A 170 -0.05 -20.07 45.99
CA GLU A 170 -1.35 -20.68 46.30
C GLU A 170 -2.00 -20.10 47.57
N TYR A 171 -1.20 -19.77 48.58
CA TYR A 171 -1.68 -19.13 49.81
C TYR A 171 -2.00 -17.66 49.55
N LEU A 172 -1.18 -16.97 48.75
CA LEU A 172 -1.46 -15.61 48.32
C LEU A 172 -2.80 -15.52 47.58
N ILE A 173 -3.11 -16.46 46.70
CA ILE A 173 -4.40 -16.55 45.98
C ILE A 173 -5.55 -16.65 46.98
N LYS A 174 -5.50 -17.54 47.98
CA LYS A 174 -6.56 -17.69 49.00
C LYS A 174 -6.81 -16.38 49.76
N TYR A 175 -5.74 -15.64 50.08
CA TYR A 175 -5.86 -14.36 50.75
C TYR A 175 -6.47 -13.29 49.84
N LEU A 176 -6.02 -13.20 48.58
CA LEU A 176 -6.52 -12.25 47.61
C LEU A 176 -7.98 -12.53 47.20
N GLU A 177 -8.39 -13.79 47.07
CA GLU A 177 -9.79 -14.21 46.87
C GLU A 177 -10.68 -13.71 48.03
N ALA A 178 -10.26 -13.96 49.28
CA ALA A 178 -10.99 -13.50 50.46
C ALA A 178 -10.99 -11.97 50.60
N LEU A 179 -9.89 -11.32 50.21
CA LEU A 179 -9.78 -9.86 50.18
C LEU A 179 -10.74 -9.27 49.16
N HIS A 180 -10.80 -9.81 47.95
CA HIS A 180 -11.71 -9.36 46.90
C HIS A 180 -13.18 -9.53 47.31
N GLN A 181 -13.54 -10.66 47.94
CA GLN A 181 -14.90 -10.87 48.46
C GLN A 181 -15.32 -9.82 49.51
N LYS A 182 -14.40 -9.39 50.38
CA LYS A 182 -14.65 -8.42 51.46
C LYS A 182 -14.49 -6.95 51.02
N LYS A 183 -13.55 -6.66 50.11
CA LYS A 183 -13.17 -5.31 49.64
C LYS A 183 -13.11 -5.31 48.11
N LYS A 184 -14.28 -5.36 47.47
CA LYS A 184 -14.42 -5.42 45.99
C LYS A 184 -13.79 -4.26 45.22
N ASN A 185 -13.48 -3.13 45.87
CA ASN A 185 -13.13 -1.88 45.18
C ASN A 185 -11.62 -1.64 45.00
N ASP A 186 -10.74 -2.54 45.46
CA ASP A 186 -9.29 -2.36 45.28
C ASP A 186 -8.79 -3.02 43.99
N LYS A 187 -8.57 -2.17 42.98
CA LYS A 187 -8.16 -2.57 41.65
C LYS A 187 -6.76 -3.22 41.62
N HIS A 188 -5.83 -2.75 42.46
CA HIS A 188 -4.45 -3.27 42.48
C HIS A 188 -4.39 -4.72 42.93
N TYR A 189 -5.10 -5.07 44.00
CA TYR A 189 -5.14 -6.46 44.48
C TYR A 189 -5.95 -7.37 43.57
N THR A 190 -6.94 -6.83 42.87
CA THR A 190 -7.71 -7.57 41.85
C THR A 190 -6.80 -7.92 40.66
N ALA A 191 -6.02 -6.97 40.14
CA ALA A 191 -5.06 -7.24 39.08
C ALA A 191 -3.95 -8.22 39.50
N LEU A 192 -3.44 -8.10 40.74
CA LEU A 192 -2.48 -9.06 41.28
C LEU A 192 -3.06 -10.49 41.37
N LEU A 193 -4.33 -10.63 41.77
CA LEU A 193 -5.03 -11.92 41.79
C LEU A 193 -5.11 -12.53 40.40
N LEU A 194 -5.50 -11.74 39.39
CA LEU A 194 -5.57 -12.19 38.00
C LEU A 194 -4.19 -12.64 37.49
N ASN A 195 -3.14 -11.87 37.77
CA ASN A 195 -1.75 -12.23 37.44
C ASN A 195 -1.33 -13.54 38.14
N CYS A 196 -1.78 -13.77 39.38
CA CYS A 196 -1.53 -15.03 40.09
C CYS A 196 -2.26 -16.21 39.44
N TYR A 197 -3.52 -16.05 39.02
CA TYR A 197 -4.25 -17.09 38.29
C TYR A 197 -3.57 -17.47 36.99
N VAL A 198 -3.11 -16.47 36.22
CA VAL A 198 -2.36 -16.68 34.97
C VAL A 198 -1.06 -17.45 35.26
N LYS A 199 -0.26 -17.01 36.23
CA LYS A 199 1.02 -17.67 36.57
C LYS A 199 0.86 -19.11 37.05
N GLN A 200 -0.22 -19.41 37.77
CA GLN A 200 -0.53 -20.77 38.25
C GLN A 200 -1.36 -21.60 37.25
N LYS A 201 -1.62 -21.08 36.04
CA LYS A 201 -2.45 -21.73 35.00
C LYS A 201 -3.84 -22.14 35.49
N LEU A 202 -4.44 -21.38 36.42
CA LEU A 202 -5.78 -21.61 36.97
C LEU A 202 -6.85 -20.94 36.10
N ILE A 203 -7.07 -21.49 34.91
CA ILE A 203 -7.80 -20.80 33.84
C ILE A 203 -9.32 -20.84 34.04
N ASP A 204 -9.86 -21.90 34.63
CA ASP A 204 -11.30 -21.97 34.95
C ASP A 204 -11.70 -20.90 35.97
N LYS A 205 -10.82 -20.64 36.95
CA LYS A 205 -11.00 -19.56 37.92
C LYS A 205 -10.87 -18.19 37.26
N LEU A 206 -9.94 -18.04 36.33
CA LEU A 206 -9.79 -16.81 35.56
C LEU A 206 -11.04 -16.51 34.71
N ASP A 207 -11.55 -17.50 33.97
CA ASP A 207 -12.75 -17.36 33.13
C ASP A 207 -13.98 -16.97 33.93
N THR A 208 -14.24 -17.70 35.02
CA THR A 208 -15.37 -17.40 35.90
C THR A 208 -15.26 -16.02 36.52
N PHE A 209 -14.05 -15.58 36.88
CA PHE A 209 -13.82 -14.27 37.45
C PHE A 209 -14.03 -13.13 36.44
N LEU A 210 -13.47 -13.25 35.24
CA LEU A 210 -13.56 -12.22 34.18
C LEU A 210 -14.99 -12.04 33.67
N LYS A 211 -15.81 -13.10 33.65
CA LYS A 211 -17.22 -13.01 33.28
C LYS A 211 -18.07 -12.26 34.31
N GLN A 212 -17.65 -12.23 35.57
CA GLN A 212 -18.45 -11.70 36.69
C GLN A 212 -18.03 -10.29 37.12
N ASN A 213 -16.79 -9.87 36.86
CA ASN A 213 -16.22 -8.66 37.42
C ASN A 213 -15.52 -7.81 36.36
N GLN A 214 -15.58 -6.49 36.52
CA GLN A 214 -14.73 -5.56 35.76
C GLN A 214 -13.32 -5.54 36.35
N TYR A 215 -12.32 -5.50 35.48
CA TYR A 215 -10.90 -5.42 35.86
C TYR A 215 -10.24 -4.19 35.24
N ASP A 216 -9.12 -3.76 35.82
CA ASP A 216 -8.31 -2.68 35.28
C ASP A 216 -7.26 -3.26 34.33
N SER A 217 -7.36 -2.88 33.06
CA SER A 217 -6.50 -3.39 31.98
C SER A 217 -5.05 -2.92 32.12
N GLU A 218 -4.78 -1.80 32.79
CA GLU A 218 -3.41 -1.26 32.92
C GLU A 218 -2.54 -2.05 33.91
N LEU A 219 -3.16 -2.69 34.90
CA LEU A 219 -2.46 -3.40 35.98
C LEU A 219 -2.41 -4.93 35.76
N PHE A 220 -3.24 -5.43 34.86
CA PHE A 220 -3.34 -6.83 34.51
C PHE A 220 -2.44 -7.14 33.31
N ASP A 221 -1.58 -8.16 33.42
CA ASP A 221 -0.68 -8.57 32.34
C ASP A 221 -1.47 -9.38 31.30
N ILE A 222 -2.16 -8.66 30.42
CA ILE A 222 -3.06 -9.22 29.39
C ILE A 222 -2.28 -10.06 28.39
N ASP A 223 -1.07 -9.64 28.00
CA ASP A 223 -0.22 -10.36 27.05
C ASP A 223 0.17 -11.74 27.60
N LEU A 224 0.61 -11.80 28.87
CA LEU A 224 0.90 -13.07 29.53
C LEU A 224 -0.37 -13.91 29.69
N ALA A 225 -1.51 -13.28 30.01
CA ALA A 225 -2.79 -13.97 30.16
C ALA A 225 -3.20 -14.66 28.84
N ILE A 226 -3.17 -13.94 27.72
CA ILE A 226 -3.47 -14.47 26.39
C ILE A 226 -2.53 -15.62 26.04
N LYS A 227 -1.23 -15.45 26.28
CA LYS A 227 -0.23 -16.49 26.02
C LYS A 227 -0.51 -17.78 26.82
N VAL A 228 -0.78 -17.67 28.12
CA VAL A 228 -1.09 -18.84 28.96
C VAL A 228 -2.39 -19.51 28.53
N CYS A 229 -3.40 -18.73 28.13
CA CYS A 229 -4.67 -19.28 27.64
C CYS A 229 -4.52 -20.02 26.31
N ARG A 230 -3.63 -19.56 25.44
CA ARG A 230 -3.24 -20.29 24.21
C ARG A 230 -2.50 -21.58 24.54
N GLU A 231 -1.53 -21.55 25.47
CA GLU A 231 -0.81 -22.76 25.91
C GLU A 231 -1.74 -23.84 26.49
N SER A 232 -2.79 -23.42 27.19
CA SER A 232 -3.79 -24.33 27.77
C SER A 232 -4.89 -24.75 26.80
N LYS A 233 -4.83 -24.30 25.53
CA LYS A 233 -5.85 -24.53 24.49
C LYS A 233 -7.23 -23.93 24.80
N ASN A 234 -7.33 -22.92 25.66
CA ASN A 234 -8.58 -22.20 25.92
C ASN A 234 -8.67 -20.95 25.04
N ASN A 235 -8.91 -21.17 23.75
CA ASN A 235 -8.89 -20.12 22.73
C ASN A 235 -10.02 -19.10 22.90
N ASP A 236 -11.19 -19.53 23.38
CA ASP A 236 -12.35 -18.65 23.54
C ASP A 236 -12.06 -17.52 24.54
N LEU A 237 -11.41 -17.85 25.67
CA LEU A 237 -11.01 -16.85 26.65
C LEU A 237 -9.87 -15.96 26.15
N ALA A 238 -8.92 -16.51 25.40
CA ALA A 238 -7.86 -15.72 24.78
C ALA A 238 -8.44 -14.70 23.79
N LEU A 239 -9.46 -15.08 23.00
CA LEU A 239 -10.15 -14.20 22.06
C LEU A 239 -10.96 -13.12 22.77
N THR A 240 -11.68 -13.44 23.85
CA THR A 240 -12.44 -12.42 24.60
C THR A 240 -11.52 -11.40 25.27
N LEU A 241 -10.38 -11.86 25.82
CA LEU A 241 -9.36 -10.97 26.38
C LEU A 241 -8.75 -10.05 25.32
N ALA A 242 -8.40 -10.58 24.14
CA ALA A 242 -7.84 -9.77 23.07
C ALA A 242 -8.85 -8.74 22.54
N ASP A 243 -10.12 -9.12 22.36
CA ASP A 243 -11.19 -8.24 21.87
C ASP A 243 -11.52 -7.12 22.86
N GLN A 244 -11.63 -7.42 24.16
CA GLN A 244 -11.94 -6.42 25.20
C GLN A 244 -10.86 -5.35 25.37
N ASN A 245 -9.61 -5.69 25.06
CA ASN A 245 -8.45 -4.80 25.24
C ASN A 245 -7.97 -4.18 23.91
N ASN A 246 -8.75 -4.30 22.82
CA ASN A 246 -8.41 -3.79 21.49
C ASN A 246 -7.06 -4.30 20.94
N LEU A 247 -6.66 -5.52 21.30
CA LEU A 247 -5.42 -6.15 20.82
C LEU A 247 -5.66 -6.88 19.50
N SER A 248 -5.91 -6.10 18.43
CA SER A 248 -6.29 -6.61 17.11
C SER A 248 -5.30 -7.63 16.52
N GLU A 249 -3.99 -7.39 16.66
CA GLU A 249 -2.96 -8.27 16.12
C GLU A 249 -3.01 -9.66 16.75
N GLN A 250 -3.08 -9.72 18.09
CA GLN A 250 -3.16 -10.99 18.83
C GLN A 250 -4.49 -11.70 18.60
N TYR A 251 -5.60 -10.95 18.52
CA TYR A 251 -6.92 -11.50 18.23
C TYR A 251 -6.92 -12.23 16.87
N LEU A 252 -6.39 -11.57 15.84
CA LEU A 252 -6.28 -12.15 14.50
C LEU A 252 -5.31 -13.33 14.46
N ASP A 253 -4.17 -13.25 15.16
CA ASP A 253 -3.24 -14.37 15.28
C ASP A 253 -3.91 -15.61 15.88
N ILE A 254 -4.68 -15.47 16.96
CA ILE A 254 -5.40 -16.59 17.59
C ILE A 254 -6.41 -17.22 16.63
N LEU A 255 -7.19 -16.40 15.90
CA LEU A 255 -8.15 -16.92 14.93
C LEU A 255 -7.44 -17.68 13.80
N MET A 256 -6.35 -17.11 13.28
CA MET A 256 -5.63 -17.65 12.12
C MET A 256 -4.73 -18.86 12.44
N GLU A 257 -4.43 -19.14 13.70
CA GLU A 257 -3.72 -20.37 14.12
C GLU A 257 -4.54 -21.64 13.87
N SER A 258 -5.85 -21.56 14.02
CA SER A 258 -6.76 -22.71 13.91
C SER A 258 -7.11 -23.12 12.48
N LEU A 259 -6.70 -22.32 11.47
CA LEU A 259 -6.87 -22.56 10.03
C LEU A 259 -8.23 -23.17 9.61
N ASN A 260 -9.34 -22.66 10.17
CA ASN A 260 -10.68 -23.10 9.78
C ASN A 260 -11.45 -21.95 9.08
N GLU A 261 -12.45 -22.32 8.27
CA GLU A 261 -13.25 -21.35 7.51
C GLU A 261 -14.05 -20.43 8.46
N ASN A 262 -14.64 -20.97 9.52
CA ASN A 262 -15.46 -20.18 10.45
C ASN A 262 -14.66 -19.10 11.19
N ASN A 263 -13.44 -19.39 11.65
CA ASN A 263 -12.59 -18.39 12.32
C ASN A 263 -11.98 -17.44 11.29
N THR A 264 -11.73 -17.89 10.06
CA THR A 264 -11.33 -17.00 8.96
C THR A 264 -12.42 -15.98 8.65
N LEU A 265 -13.69 -16.41 8.58
CA LEU A 265 -14.84 -15.50 8.41
C LEU A 265 -14.95 -14.50 9.57
N LYS A 266 -14.82 -14.97 10.81
CA LYS A 266 -14.78 -14.07 11.98
C LYS A 266 -13.62 -13.07 11.91
N ALA A 267 -12.44 -13.49 11.43
CA ALA A 267 -11.29 -12.62 11.27
C ALA A 267 -11.54 -11.56 10.19
N ILE A 268 -12.15 -11.93 9.06
CA ILE A 268 -12.56 -11.00 7.99
C ILE A 268 -13.59 -10.00 8.52
N ASP A 269 -14.62 -10.47 9.23
CA ASP A 269 -15.65 -9.60 9.83
C ASP A 269 -15.06 -8.65 10.88
N TYR A 270 -14.09 -9.13 11.66
CA TYR A 270 -13.35 -8.33 12.64
C TYR A 270 -12.53 -7.22 11.95
N ILE A 271 -11.76 -7.55 10.91
CA ILE A 271 -11.02 -6.55 10.12
C ILE A 271 -11.99 -5.55 9.49
N ARG A 272 -13.12 -6.02 8.97
CA ARG A 272 -14.15 -5.15 8.37
C ARG A 272 -14.72 -4.16 9.37
N SER A 273 -15.10 -4.61 10.57
CA SER A 273 -15.96 -3.82 11.48
C SER A 273 -15.23 -3.14 12.64
N LYS A 274 -14.17 -3.74 13.21
CA LYS A 274 -13.56 -3.28 14.47
C LYS A 274 -12.18 -2.67 14.33
N VAL A 275 -11.40 -3.11 13.33
CA VAL A 275 -10.04 -2.62 13.12
C VAL A 275 -10.04 -1.21 12.55
N ASP A 276 -9.12 -0.36 13.03
CA ASP A 276 -8.93 0.99 12.51
C ASP A 276 -8.45 0.98 11.05
N LEU A 277 -8.93 1.96 10.26
CA LEU A 277 -8.68 2.05 8.81
C LEU A 277 -7.19 1.98 8.43
N GLN A 278 -6.33 2.61 9.24
CA GLN A 278 -4.88 2.62 9.02
C GLN A 278 -4.26 1.22 9.18
N GLU A 279 -4.78 0.41 10.10
CA GLU A 279 -4.25 -0.91 10.41
C GLU A 279 -4.88 -2.03 9.59
N LYS A 280 -6.12 -1.85 9.07
CA LYS A 280 -6.80 -2.84 8.23
C LYS A 280 -5.90 -3.36 7.12
N THR A 281 -5.17 -2.46 6.45
CA THR A 281 -4.28 -2.83 5.35
C THR A 281 -3.09 -3.66 5.83
N LYS A 282 -2.45 -3.29 6.95
CA LYS A 282 -1.36 -4.07 7.55
C LYS A 282 -1.81 -5.51 7.79
N PHE A 283 -2.98 -5.71 8.40
CA PHE A 283 -3.49 -7.04 8.68
C PHE A 283 -3.90 -7.82 7.43
N LEU A 284 -4.46 -7.16 6.42
CA LEU A 284 -4.72 -7.79 5.12
C LEU A 284 -3.44 -8.27 4.44
N LEU A 285 -2.34 -7.53 4.53
CA LEU A 285 -1.07 -7.97 3.95
C LEU A 285 -0.46 -9.14 4.74
N THR A 286 -0.56 -9.13 6.07
CA THR A 286 0.00 -10.19 6.94
C THR A 286 -0.81 -11.49 6.88
N PHE A 287 -2.14 -11.41 6.96
CA PHE A 287 -3.01 -12.58 7.08
C PHE A 287 -3.76 -12.92 5.79
N GLY A 288 -3.79 -12.01 4.81
CA GLY A 288 -4.61 -12.15 3.60
C GLY A 288 -4.33 -13.42 2.82
N GLN A 289 -3.08 -13.86 2.70
CA GLN A 289 -2.76 -15.09 1.96
C GLN A 289 -3.41 -16.33 2.61
N LYS A 290 -3.46 -16.38 3.95
CA LYS A 290 -4.15 -17.46 4.67
C LYS A 290 -5.66 -17.35 4.49
N MET A 291 -6.21 -16.13 4.57
CA MET A 291 -7.64 -15.89 4.38
C MET A 291 -8.10 -16.24 2.95
N MET A 292 -7.32 -15.89 1.94
CA MET A 292 -7.61 -16.19 0.53
C MET A 292 -7.60 -17.69 0.24
N LYS A 293 -6.80 -18.48 0.97
CA LYS A 293 -6.80 -19.95 0.82
C LYS A 293 -8.07 -20.62 1.35
N LEU A 294 -8.67 -20.09 2.41
CA LEU A 294 -9.82 -20.70 3.10
C LEU A 294 -11.16 -20.05 2.69
N CYS A 295 -11.21 -18.72 2.62
CA CYS A 295 -12.41 -17.94 2.30
C CYS A 295 -12.11 -16.90 1.21
N PRO A 296 -11.86 -17.32 -0.04
CA PRO A 296 -11.39 -16.44 -1.12
C PRO A 296 -12.41 -15.36 -1.51
N GLU A 297 -13.69 -15.70 -1.61
CA GLU A 297 -14.73 -14.75 -2.06
C GLU A 297 -14.86 -13.57 -1.11
N LYS A 298 -14.94 -13.84 0.20
CA LYS A 298 -15.05 -12.81 1.23
C LYS A 298 -13.76 -12.00 1.41
N THR A 299 -12.62 -12.63 1.22
CA THR A 299 -11.33 -11.94 1.26
C THR A 299 -11.16 -11.01 0.06
N LEU A 300 -11.57 -11.46 -1.13
CA LEU A 300 -11.55 -10.64 -2.34
C LEU A 300 -12.50 -9.44 -2.20
N GLU A 301 -13.72 -9.65 -1.71
CA GLU A 301 -14.70 -8.59 -1.43
C GLU A 301 -14.11 -7.52 -0.48
N LEU A 302 -13.44 -7.95 0.60
CA LEU A 302 -12.79 -7.05 1.55
C LEU A 302 -11.66 -6.24 0.88
N ILE A 303 -10.79 -6.88 0.09
CA ILE A 303 -9.69 -6.19 -0.62
C ILE A 303 -10.24 -5.21 -1.65
N GLN A 304 -11.27 -5.58 -2.41
CA GLN A 304 -11.90 -4.70 -3.40
C GLN A 304 -12.48 -3.44 -2.74
N ASN A 305 -13.23 -3.59 -1.65
CA ASN A 305 -13.77 -2.45 -0.92
C ASN A 305 -12.68 -1.57 -0.29
N MET A 306 -11.57 -2.15 0.18
CA MET A 306 -10.41 -1.37 0.65
C MET A 306 -9.78 -0.55 -0.48
N VAL A 307 -9.67 -1.09 -1.69
CA VAL A 307 -9.15 -0.34 -2.84
C VAL A 307 -10.11 0.78 -3.25
N LEU A 308 -11.43 0.55 -3.23
CA LEU A 308 -12.41 1.62 -3.49
C LEU A 308 -12.28 2.74 -2.46
N LEU A 309 -12.12 2.39 -1.17
CA LEU A 309 -11.92 3.36 -0.11
C LEU A 309 -10.65 4.20 -0.33
N SER A 310 -9.56 3.57 -0.77
CA SER A 310 -8.34 4.28 -1.17
C SER A 310 -8.52 5.19 -2.38
N ALA A 311 -9.35 4.79 -3.35
CA ALA A 311 -9.66 5.59 -4.53
C ALA A 311 -10.50 6.83 -4.16
N ILE A 312 -11.49 6.66 -3.28
CA ILE A 312 -12.31 7.76 -2.72
C ILE A 312 -11.41 8.82 -2.07
N GLY A 313 -10.50 8.41 -1.18
CA GLY A 313 -9.57 9.32 -0.51
C GLY A 313 -8.68 10.09 -1.49
N SER A 314 -8.19 9.41 -2.53
CA SER A 314 -7.33 10.03 -3.56
C SER A 314 -8.09 11.03 -4.44
N GLN A 315 -9.35 10.74 -4.79
CA GLN A 315 -10.18 11.62 -5.60
C GLN A 315 -10.57 12.90 -4.85
N GLN A 316 -10.95 12.78 -3.58
CA GLN A 316 -11.32 13.94 -2.76
C GLN A 316 -10.15 14.90 -2.53
N TYR A 317 -8.94 14.37 -2.28
CA TYR A 317 -7.74 15.21 -2.10
C TYR A 317 -7.47 16.10 -3.34
N LEU A 318 -7.78 15.59 -4.54
CA LEU A 318 -7.58 16.31 -5.80
C LEU A 318 -8.66 17.38 -6.09
N LEU A 319 -9.87 17.26 -5.50
CA LEU A 319 -11.01 18.07 -5.90
C LEU A 319 -11.20 19.37 -5.11
N GLN A 320 -10.64 19.52 -3.89
CA GLN A 320 -10.63 20.77 -3.09
C GLN A 320 -11.89 21.67 -3.19
N GLU A 321 -13.10 21.12 -3.35
CA GLU A 321 -14.36 21.88 -3.41
C GLU A 321 -15.34 21.38 -2.34
N ASP A 322 -16.20 22.30 -1.87
CA ASP A 322 -17.12 22.16 -0.74
C ASP A 322 -17.90 20.82 -0.75
N LEU A 323 -17.53 19.93 0.17
CA LEU A 323 -18.11 18.59 0.43
C LEU A 323 -19.57 18.59 0.92
N GLN A 324 -20.35 19.64 0.63
CA GLN A 324 -21.65 19.84 1.25
C GLN A 324 -22.84 19.28 0.49
N ASN A 325 -22.72 18.72 -0.72
CA ASN A 325 -23.91 18.18 -1.41
C ASN A 325 -23.65 16.86 -2.16
N ASN A 326 -24.13 15.79 -1.54
CA ASN A 326 -24.30 14.40 -2.02
C ASN A 326 -23.03 13.56 -2.23
N ILE A 327 -22.82 12.61 -1.33
CA ILE A 327 -21.88 11.48 -1.49
C ILE A 327 -22.40 10.60 -2.64
N PRO A 328 -21.57 10.20 -3.62
CA PRO A 328 -21.96 9.26 -4.66
C PRO A 328 -22.50 7.94 -4.06
N LEU A 329 -23.55 7.38 -4.65
CA LEU A 329 -24.20 6.16 -4.14
C LEU A 329 -23.24 4.97 -4.01
N ASN A 330 -22.27 4.87 -4.93
CA ASN A 330 -21.24 3.84 -4.88
C ASN A 330 -20.31 4.02 -3.67
N ASP A 331 -19.99 5.26 -3.30
CA ASP A 331 -19.10 5.55 -2.17
C ASP A 331 -19.81 5.29 -0.83
N LEU A 332 -21.11 5.62 -0.75
CA LEU A 332 -21.97 5.26 0.37
C LEU A 332 -21.97 3.75 0.63
N SER A 333 -22.07 2.93 -0.41
CA SER A 333 -22.04 1.47 -0.25
C SER A 333 -20.73 0.93 0.34
N VAL A 334 -19.61 1.60 0.05
CA VAL A 334 -18.29 1.25 0.59
C VAL A 334 -18.18 1.68 2.06
N LEU A 335 -18.70 2.86 2.42
CA LEU A 335 -18.77 3.31 3.81
C LEU A 335 -19.63 2.37 4.67
N GLU A 336 -20.82 2.02 4.17
CA GLU A 336 -21.75 1.09 4.82
C GLU A 336 -21.09 -0.28 5.03
N TYR A 337 -20.32 -0.78 4.06
CA TYR A 337 -19.60 -2.03 4.17
C TYR A 337 -18.62 -2.05 5.36
N PHE A 338 -17.91 -0.94 5.60
CA PHE A 338 -17.00 -0.80 6.74
C PHE A 338 -17.68 -0.32 8.03
N GLY A 339 -18.99 -0.04 8.01
CA GLY A 339 -19.72 0.51 9.14
C GLY A 339 -19.29 1.93 9.52
N LEU A 340 -18.77 2.69 8.55
CA LEU A 340 -18.34 4.07 8.75
C LEU A 340 -19.53 5.03 8.68
N GLU A 341 -19.56 6.03 9.56
CA GLU A 341 -20.56 7.10 9.49
C GLU A 341 -20.28 8.02 8.29
N GLU A 342 -21.32 8.68 7.76
CA GLU A 342 -21.17 9.65 6.67
C GLU A 342 -20.19 10.79 7.00
N LYS A 343 -20.03 11.13 8.28
CA LYS A 343 -19.07 12.13 8.74
C LYS A 343 -17.62 11.69 8.53
N SER A 344 -17.34 10.40 8.64
CA SER A 344 -16.01 9.82 8.40
C SER A 344 -15.58 9.96 6.94
N TYR A 345 -16.51 10.25 6.02
CA TYR A 345 -16.20 10.49 4.60
C TYR A 345 -15.17 11.61 4.40
N GLN A 346 -15.16 12.63 5.27
CA GLN A 346 -14.22 13.75 5.22
C GLN A 346 -12.84 13.40 5.78
N GLU A 347 -12.72 12.33 6.56
CA GLU A 347 -11.47 11.89 7.20
C GLU A 347 -10.68 10.91 6.33
N ILE A 348 -11.32 10.27 5.35
CA ILE A 348 -10.70 9.29 4.45
C ILE A 348 -9.46 9.84 3.72
N PRO A 349 -9.44 11.08 3.18
CA PRO A 349 -8.25 11.63 2.52
C PRO A 349 -7.05 11.81 3.45
N LEU A 350 -7.27 11.85 4.77
CA LEU A 350 -6.21 11.99 5.77
C LEU A 350 -5.53 10.64 6.06
N VAL A 351 -6.12 9.53 5.64
CA VAL A 351 -5.59 8.18 5.82
C VAL A 351 -4.62 7.83 4.70
N THR A 352 -3.41 7.41 5.06
CA THR A 352 -2.45 6.90 4.07
C THR A 352 -2.76 5.44 3.77
N PHE A 353 -3.41 5.19 2.64
CA PHE A 353 -3.67 3.84 2.15
C PHE A 353 -2.46 3.24 1.44
N ARG A 354 -2.31 1.91 1.50
CA ARG A 354 -1.32 1.17 0.69
C ARG A 354 -1.84 0.99 -0.72
N GLN A 355 -0.92 0.72 -1.65
CA GLN A 355 -1.24 0.67 -3.08
C GLN A 355 -1.90 -0.65 -3.46
N ALA A 356 -2.72 -0.63 -4.52
CA ALA A 356 -3.48 -1.81 -4.95
C ALA A 356 -2.59 -2.98 -5.39
N ASP A 357 -1.43 -2.69 -5.99
CA ASP A 357 -0.45 -3.70 -6.43
C ASP A 357 0.20 -4.45 -5.26
N GLU A 358 0.24 -3.86 -4.06
CA GLU A 358 0.74 -4.56 -2.88
C GLU A 358 -0.12 -5.75 -2.49
N PHE A 359 -1.40 -5.81 -2.87
CA PHE A 359 -2.24 -6.97 -2.55
C PHE A 359 -1.95 -8.19 -3.43
N PHE A 360 -1.11 -8.08 -4.47
CA PHE A 360 -0.81 -9.22 -5.35
C PHE A 360 -0.21 -10.41 -4.61
N HIS A 361 0.52 -10.21 -3.51
CA HIS A 361 1.08 -11.33 -2.73
C HIS A 361 0.00 -12.15 -2.03
N VAL A 362 -1.18 -11.58 -1.76
CA VAL A 362 -2.29 -12.27 -1.10
C VAL A 362 -2.82 -13.41 -1.98
N PHE A 363 -2.73 -13.27 -3.30
CA PHE A 363 -3.21 -14.26 -4.25
C PHE A 363 -2.21 -15.41 -4.52
N LEU A 364 -1.00 -15.35 -3.96
CA LEU A 364 0.03 -16.37 -4.18
C LEU A 364 -0.40 -17.75 -3.65
N GLY A 365 -0.42 -18.75 -4.53
CA GLY A 365 -0.80 -20.13 -4.19
C GLY A 365 -2.31 -20.35 -4.02
N THR A 366 -3.13 -19.49 -4.62
CA THR A 366 -4.60 -19.63 -4.68
C THR A 366 -5.07 -19.84 -6.12
N LYS A 367 -6.37 -20.04 -6.33
CA LYS A 367 -6.91 -20.24 -7.69
C LYS A 367 -6.74 -18.96 -8.51
N ASP A 368 -6.17 -19.10 -9.70
CA ASP A 368 -5.88 -17.98 -10.62
C ASP A 368 -7.11 -17.12 -10.97
N GLN A 369 -8.31 -17.71 -10.88
CA GLN A 369 -9.58 -17.00 -11.09
C GLN A 369 -9.76 -15.78 -10.15
N TYR A 370 -9.31 -15.86 -8.90
CA TYR A 370 -9.46 -14.73 -7.97
C TYR A 370 -8.50 -13.58 -8.28
N LEU A 371 -7.30 -13.90 -8.78
CA LEU A 371 -6.37 -12.90 -9.27
C LEU A 371 -6.91 -12.24 -10.55
N GLU A 372 -7.48 -13.02 -11.47
CA GLU A 372 -8.15 -12.50 -12.66
C GLU A 372 -9.29 -11.54 -12.27
N ASN A 373 -10.20 -11.97 -11.41
CA ASN A 373 -11.31 -11.15 -10.92
C ASN A 373 -10.83 -9.85 -10.26
N TYR A 374 -9.71 -9.90 -9.52
CA TYR A 374 -9.14 -8.70 -8.90
C TYR A 374 -8.56 -7.74 -9.94
N LEU A 375 -7.79 -8.22 -10.92
CA LEU A 375 -7.21 -7.38 -11.97
C LEU A 375 -8.29 -6.80 -12.91
N GLU A 376 -9.32 -7.57 -13.24
CA GLU A 376 -10.49 -7.09 -13.99
C GLU A 376 -11.26 -6.02 -13.20
N PHE A 377 -11.41 -6.20 -11.88
CA PHE A 377 -12.00 -5.20 -11.00
C PHE A 377 -11.20 -3.88 -11.01
N LEU A 378 -9.87 -3.96 -10.87
CA LEU A 378 -8.99 -2.78 -10.89
C LEU A 378 -9.11 -2.02 -12.21
N THR A 379 -9.16 -2.72 -13.34
CA THR A 379 -9.19 -2.07 -14.66
C THR A 379 -10.57 -1.56 -15.08
N SER A 380 -11.65 -2.15 -14.58
CA SER A 380 -13.03 -1.81 -14.99
C SER A 380 -13.76 -0.86 -14.03
N LYS A 381 -13.59 -1.04 -12.72
CA LYS A 381 -14.38 -0.33 -11.70
C LYS A 381 -13.65 0.85 -11.04
N VAL A 382 -12.33 0.93 -11.15
CA VAL A 382 -11.53 1.98 -10.52
C VAL A 382 -10.99 2.94 -11.59
N GLU A 383 -11.46 4.19 -11.57
CA GLU A 383 -11.13 5.16 -12.63
C GLU A 383 -9.70 5.69 -12.57
N LYS A 384 -9.17 5.91 -11.36
CA LYS A 384 -7.81 6.38 -11.10
C LYS A 384 -7.15 5.48 -10.07
N LEU A 385 -6.15 4.73 -10.51
CA LEU A 385 -5.32 3.92 -9.63
C LEU A 385 -3.95 4.56 -9.44
N GLN A 386 -3.38 4.38 -8.26
CA GLN A 386 -1.95 4.58 -8.08
C GLN A 386 -1.21 3.41 -8.76
N ASN A 387 -0.07 3.67 -9.41
CA ASN A 387 0.74 2.68 -10.12
C ASN A 387 0.01 1.88 -11.23
N GLU A 388 -0.86 2.52 -12.03
CA GLU A 388 -1.57 1.86 -13.14
C GLU A 388 -0.65 1.01 -14.04
N LYS A 389 0.58 1.47 -14.30
CA LYS A 389 1.57 0.72 -15.09
C LYS A 389 1.82 -0.69 -14.56
N VAL A 390 2.08 -0.83 -13.26
CA VAL A 390 2.37 -2.12 -12.62
C VAL A 390 1.17 -3.05 -12.72
N ILE A 391 -0.04 -2.51 -12.52
CA ILE A 391 -1.29 -3.27 -12.57
C ILE A 391 -1.54 -3.80 -13.99
N PHE A 392 -1.42 -2.93 -15.00
CA PHE A 392 -1.59 -3.35 -16.40
C PHE A 392 -0.48 -4.31 -16.84
N HIS A 393 0.77 -4.07 -16.45
CA HIS A 393 1.88 -5.00 -16.72
C HIS A 393 1.60 -6.38 -16.13
N LYS A 394 1.12 -6.43 -14.88
CA LYS A 394 0.78 -7.71 -14.23
C LYS A 394 -0.41 -8.41 -14.91
N LEU A 395 -1.39 -7.64 -15.36
CA LEU A 395 -2.53 -8.16 -16.14
C LEU A 395 -2.07 -8.77 -17.48
N PHE A 396 -1.20 -8.08 -18.21
CA PHE A 396 -0.65 -8.61 -19.46
C PHE A 396 0.19 -9.87 -19.20
N GLU A 397 1.03 -9.88 -18.17
CA GLU A 397 1.77 -11.08 -17.76
C GLU A 397 0.83 -12.26 -17.46
N PHE A 398 -0.21 -12.02 -16.66
CA PHE A 398 -1.19 -13.05 -16.30
C PHE A 398 -1.90 -13.63 -17.52
N TYR A 399 -2.43 -12.77 -18.41
CA TYR A 399 -3.08 -13.22 -19.63
C TYR A 399 -2.12 -13.94 -20.58
N LEU A 400 -0.86 -13.51 -20.69
CA LEU A 400 0.15 -14.19 -21.50
C LEU A 400 0.55 -15.56 -20.94
N GLU A 401 0.59 -15.73 -19.62
CA GLU A 401 0.86 -17.03 -19.01
C GLU A 401 -0.29 -18.03 -19.27
N LYS A 402 -1.53 -17.54 -19.34
CA LYS A 402 -2.72 -18.34 -19.68
C LYS A 402 -2.96 -18.50 -21.18
N ASN A 403 -2.32 -17.68 -22.01
CA ASN A 403 -2.48 -17.62 -23.47
C ASN A 403 -2.15 -18.95 -24.20
N ASN A 404 -1.39 -19.85 -23.59
CA ASN A 404 -1.11 -21.15 -24.21
C ASN A 404 -2.35 -22.04 -24.37
N GLN A 405 -3.53 -21.67 -23.85
CA GLN A 405 -4.72 -22.54 -23.83
C GLN A 405 -6.04 -21.94 -24.37
N SER A 406 -6.16 -20.63 -24.71
CA SER A 406 -7.44 -20.09 -25.25
C SER A 406 -7.33 -18.77 -26.03
N GLU A 407 -8.04 -18.71 -27.16
CA GLU A 407 -8.20 -17.50 -28.01
C GLU A 407 -8.88 -16.32 -27.27
N GLU A 408 -9.61 -16.61 -26.19
CA GLU A 408 -10.28 -15.62 -25.36
C GLU A 408 -9.29 -14.60 -24.76
N TYR A 409 -8.17 -15.06 -24.19
CA TYR A 409 -7.17 -14.18 -23.57
C TYR A 409 -6.43 -13.32 -24.60
N VAL A 410 -6.22 -13.85 -25.82
CA VAL A 410 -5.68 -13.06 -26.94
C VAL A 410 -6.59 -11.88 -27.25
N ASN A 411 -7.90 -12.13 -27.33
CA ASN A 411 -8.88 -11.10 -27.61
C ASN A 411 -8.98 -10.07 -26.47
N LYS A 412 -8.93 -10.50 -25.20
CA LYS A 412 -8.88 -9.59 -24.04
C LYS A 412 -7.64 -8.67 -24.10
N ILE A 413 -6.46 -9.21 -24.36
CA ILE A 413 -5.21 -8.43 -24.51
C ILE A 413 -5.35 -7.39 -25.64
N LEU A 414 -5.83 -7.81 -26.82
CA LEU A 414 -6.00 -6.92 -27.96
C LEU A 414 -7.07 -5.85 -27.72
N MET A 415 -8.14 -6.17 -27.00
CA MET A 415 -9.18 -5.20 -26.65
C MET A 415 -8.64 -4.10 -25.72
N ILE A 416 -7.82 -4.47 -24.74
CA ILE A 416 -7.16 -3.51 -23.83
C ILE A 416 -6.18 -2.62 -24.60
N LEU A 417 -5.39 -3.21 -25.49
CA LEU A 417 -4.40 -2.52 -26.33
C LEU A 417 -5.06 -1.57 -27.35
N LYS A 418 -6.18 -1.94 -27.96
CA LYS A 418 -6.94 -1.10 -28.91
C LYS A 418 -7.65 0.09 -28.26
N ASN A 419 -7.78 0.11 -26.95
CA ASN A 419 -8.44 1.21 -26.25
C ASN A 419 -7.45 2.35 -26.00
N ASN A 420 -7.50 3.40 -26.83
CA ASN A 420 -6.61 4.56 -26.76
C ASN A 420 -6.60 5.27 -25.38
N LYS A 421 -7.62 5.08 -24.53
CA LYS A 421 -7.61 5.60 -23.15
C LYS A 421 -6.51 4.97 -22.28
N ASN A 422 -6.02 3.80 -22.67
CA ASN A 422 -5.06 3.02 -21.89
C ASN A 422 -3.60 3.29 -22.27
N ASP A 423 -3.31 4.08 -23.30
CA ASP A 423 -1.94 4.24 -23.83
C ASP A 423 -0.92 4.76 -22.81
N LYS A 424 -1.38 5.54 -21.82
CA LYS A 424 -0.54 6.03 -20.71
C LYS A 424 -0.48 5.07 -19.52
N LYS A 425 -1.38 4.08 -19.47
CA LYS A 425 -1.55 3.14 -18.36
C LYS A 425 -0.58 1.98 -18.40
N TYR A 426 0.18 1.81 -19.47
CA TYR A 426 1.21 0.78 -19.60
C TYR A 426 2.45 1.34 -20.30
N ASP A 427 3.60 0.73 -20.04
CA ASP A 427 4.84 1.01 -20.78
C ASP A 427 4.92 0.12 -22.04
N GLN A 428 4.92 0.77 -23.21
CA GLN A 428 4.96 0.10 -24.52
C GLN A 428 6.27 -0.67 -24.75
N ASN A 429 7.41 -0.16 -24.28
CA ASN A 429 8.71 -0.82 -24.43
C ASN A 429 8.78 -2.08 -23.57
N TYR A 430 8.29 -1.99 -22.33
CA TYR A 430 8.18 -3.15 -21.44
C TYR A 430 7.33 -4.26 -22.07
N LEU A 431 6.14 -3.90 -22.58
CA LEU A 431 5.25 -4.87 -23.21
C LEU A 431 5.87 -5.48 -24.47
N LEU A 432 6.61 -4.70 -25.26
CA LEU A 432 7.30 -5.23 -26.44
C LEU A 432 8.33 -6.29 -26.06
N VAL A 433 9.12 -6.05 -25.01
CA VAL A 433 10.07 -7.05 -24.48
C VAL A 433 9.33 -8.28 -23.99
N LEU A 434 8.27 -8.10 -23.19
CA LEU A 434 7.47 -9.19 -22.65
C LEU A 434 6.83 -10.04 -23.76
N PHE A 435 6.21 -9.41 -24.76
CA PHE A 435 5.59 -10.10 -25.89
C PHE A 435 6.64 -10.83 -26.74
N LYS A 436 7.84 -10.27 -26.94
CA LYS A 436 8.95 -10.96 -27.61
C LYS A 436 9.41 -12.18 -26.83
N MET A 437 9.60 -12.04 -25.51
CA MET A 437 9.99 -13.16 -24.64
C MET A 437 8.97 -14.30 -24.66
N LYS A 438 7.67 -13.98 -24.64
CA LYS A 438 6.57 -14.95 -24.67
C LYS A 438 6.13 -15.34 -26.10
N LYS A 439 6.81 -14.85 -27.15
CA LYS A 439 6.50 -15.08 -28.58
C LYS A 439 5.05 -14.74 -29.00
N PHE A 440 4.46 -13.69 -28.42
CA PHE A 440 3.10 -13.26 -28.72
C PHE A 440 3.03 -12.37 -29.98
N ALA A 441 2.93 -12.99 -31.17
CA ALA A 441 2.97 -12.30 -32.44
C ALA A 441 1.90 -11.19 -32.65
N PRO A 442 0.60 -11.40 -32.31
CA PRO A 442 -0.43 -10.37 -32.51
C PRO A 442 -0.16 -9.07 -31.74
N GLY A 443 0.34 -9.17 -30.51
CA GLY A 443 0.67 -8.00 -29.69
C GLY A 443 1.93 -7.28 -30.17
N ILE A 444 2.95 -8.02 -30.63
CA ILE A 444 4.17 -7.42 -31.22
C ILE A 444 3.80 -6.57 -32.44
N ILE A 445 2.99 -7.12 -33.34
CA ILE A 445 2.52 -6.41 -34.55
C ILE A 445 1.79 -5.13 -34.15
N PHE A 446 0.87 -5.23 -33.19
CA PHE A 446 0.10 -4.08 -32.73
C PHE A 446 0.98 -2.99 -32.11
N LEU A 447 1.92 -3.35 -31.24
CA LEU A 447 2.83 -2.37 -30.63
C LEU A 447 3.73 -1.70 -31.66
N TYR A 448 4.26 -2.44 -32.63
CA TYR A 448 5.06 -1.83 -33.69
C TYR A 448 4.26 -0.83 -34.55
N GLN A 449 2.97 -1.11 -34.80
CA GLN A 449 2.09 -0.19 -35.50
C GLN A 449 1.87 1.12 -34.72
N ILE A 450 1.58 1.02 -33.41
CA ILE A 450 1.36 2.21 -32.56
C ILE A 450 2.65 3.02 -32.38
N MET A 451 3.78 2.34 -32.15
CA MET A 451 5.08 3.01 -31.94
C MET A 451 5.67 3.60 -33.22
N GLY A 452 5.08 3.32 -34.39
CA GLY A 452 5.60 3.78 -35.68
C GLY A 452 6.89 3.09 -36.11
N LEU A 453 7.24 1.95 -35.51
CA LEU A 453 8.47 1.19 -35.80
C LEU A 453 8.28 0.31 -37.04
N LYS A 454 8.20 0.96 -38.21
CA LYS A 454 7.89 0.32 -39.49
C LYS A 454 8.96 -0.69 -39.94
N GLU A 455 10.24 -0.35 -39.78
CA GLU A 455 11.36 -1.22 -40.14
C GLU A 455 11.39 -2.50 -39.29
N ASP A 456 11.17 -2.37 -37.98
CA ASP A 456 11.12 -3.52 -37.06
C ASP A 456 9.93 -4.43 -37.34
N LEU A 457 8.79 -3.86 -37.72
CA LEU A 457 7.61 -4.63 -38.12
C LEU A 457 7.85 -5.39 -39.43
N LEU A 458 8.51 -4.76 -40.40
CA LEU A 458 8.92 -5.43 -41.64
C LEU A 458 9.90 -6.57 -41.35
N ASN A 459 10.91 -6.33 -40.52
CA ASN A 459 11.85 -7.36 -40.06
C ASN A 459 11.15 -8.50 -39.33
N PHE A 460 10.11 -8.21 -38.55
CA PHE A 460 9.30 -9.23 -37.90
C PHE A 460 8.54 -10.11 -38.92
N TYR A 461 7.93 -9.51 -39.94
CA TYR A 461 7.29 -10.27 -41.02
C TYR A 461 8.30 -11.08 -41.85
N ILE A 462 9.49 -10.53 -42.09
CA ILE A 462 10.62 -11.20 -42.74
C ILE A 462 11.03 -12.45 -41.94
N ASN A 463 11.25 -12.32 -40.63
CA ASN A 463 11.66 -13.43 -39.78
C ASN A 463 10.59 -14.53 -39.66
N ASN A 464 9.31 -14.18 -39.79
CA ASN A 464 8.19 -15.13 -39.76
C ASN A 464 7.80 -15.66 -41.15
N ASN A 465 8.51 -15.27 -42.21
CA ASN A 465 8.26 -15.64 -43.60
C ASN A 465 6.88 -15.23 -44.17
N GLU A 466 6.27 -14.15 -43.68
CA GLU A 466 4.94 -13.69 -44.10
C GLU A 466 5.00 -12.75 -45.33
N GLY A 467 5.37 -13.31 -46.49
CA GLY A 467 5.65 -12.54 -47.71
C GLY A 467 4.51 -11.63 -48.23
N ASP A 468 3.25 -12.01 -48.06
CA ASP A 468 2.10 -11.19 -48.52
C ASP A 468 1.95 -9.90 -47.70
N LYS A 469 2.14 -9.98 -46.38
CA LYS A 469 2.03 -8.82 -45.48
C LYS A 469 3.16 -7.83 -45.67
N ILE A 470 4.35 -8.29 -46.06
CA ILE A 470 5.49 -7.44 -46.45
C ILE A 470 5.08 -6.54 -47.62
N ILE A 471 4.47 -7.11 -48.67
CA ILE A 471 4.03 -6.36 -49.85
C ILE A 471 2.91 -5.39 -49.49
N GLU A 472 1.92 -5.82 -48.69
CA GLU A 472 0.84 -4.94 -48.23
C GLU A 472 1.37 -3.76 -47.40
N MET A 473 2.36 -3.99 -46.54
CA MET A 473 3.01 -2.95 -45.74
C MET A 473 3.75 -1.96 -46.63
N CYS A 474 4.58 -2.44 -47.57
CA CYS A 474 5.28 -1.58 -48.52
C CYS A 474 4.32 -0.77 -49.40
N LYS A 475 3.16 -1.33 -49.77
CA LYS A 475 2.10 -0.62 -50.51
C LYS A 475 1.42 0.47 -49.70
N LYS A 476 1.22 0.28 -48.39
CA LYS A 476 0.63 1.30 -47.51
C LYS A 476 1.58 2.45 -47.23
N GLU A 477 2.87 2.14 -47.06
CA GLU A 477 3.91 3.10 -46.67
C GLU A 477 4.79 3.48 -47.87
N ILE A 478 4.16 4.15 -48.83
CA ILE A 478 4.70 4.48 -50.16
C ILE A 478 5.99 5.32 -50.13
N ASN A 479 6.16 6.16 -49.09
CA ASN A 479 7.20 7.18 -49.04
C ASN A 479 8.53 6.71 -48.39
N GLU A 480 8.66 5.45 -47.99
CA GLU A 480 9.85 4.94 -47.29
C GLU A 480 10.68 4.00 -48.19
N PRO A 481 11.77 4.48 -48.82
CA PRO A 481 12.57 3.69 -49.76
C PRO A 481 13.25 2.47 -49.13
N ASN A 482 13.61 2.57 -47.83
CA ASN A 482 14.27 1.49 -47.09
C ASN A 482 13.40 0.23 -46.96
N LEU A 483 12.09 0.38 -46.84
CA LEU A 483 11.17 -0.77 -46.73
C LEU A 483 11.18 -1.58 -48.03
N TRP A 484 11.20 -0.91 -49.18
CA TRP A 484 11.32 -1.56 -50.48
C TRP A 484 12.68 -2.27 -50.66
N ILE A 485 13.77 -1.67 -50.17
CA ILE A 485 15.11 -2.29 -50.19
C ILE A 485 15.12 -3.57 -49.35
N GLN A 486 14.56 -3.54 -48.14
CA GLN A 486 14.48 -4.70 -47.25
C GLN A 486 13.58 -5.80 -47.83
N ALA A 487 12.45 -5.43 -48.42
CA ALA A 487 11.58 -6.37 -49.13
C ALA A 487 12.30 -7.04 -50.31
N LEU A 488 13.01 -6.27 -51.16
CA LEU A 488 13.82 -6.82 -52.25
C LEU A 488 14.91 -7.78 -51.74
N LYS A 489 15.59 -7.44 -50.64
CA LYS A 489 16.57 -8.32 -49.99
C LYS A 489 15.95 -9.62 -49.47
N TYR A 490 14.75 -9.56 -48.92
CA TYR A 490 14.04 -10.76 -48.46
C TYR A 490 13.70 -11.71 -49.61
N PHE A 491 13.10 -11.20 -50.69
CA PHE A 491 12.74 -12.03 -51.85
C PHE A 491 13.95 -12.51 -52.68
N THR A 492 15.15 -12.03 -52.37
CA THR A 492 16.42 -12.49 -52.98
C THR A 492 17.19 -13.49 -52.11
N GLN A 493 16.75 -13.77 -50.88
CA GLN A 493 17.43 -14.72 -49.99
C GLN A 493 17.29 -16.17 -50.46
N ASP A 494 18.43 -16.82 -50.69
CA ASP A 494 18.49 -18.17 -51.27
C ASP A 494 18.00 -19.28 -50.35
N GLU A 495 18.01 -19.10 -49.02
CA GLU A 495 17.68 -20.17 -48.07
C GLU A 495 16.17 -20.44 -47.94
N ILE A 496 15.34 -19.41 -48.15
CA ILE A 496 13.90 -19.45 -47.85
C ILE A 496 13.09 -20.00 -49.05
N PHE A 497 13.59 -19.79 -50.28
CA PHE A 497 12.78 -19.96 -51.49
C PHE A 497 13.26 -21.04 -52.47
N LYS A 498 14.14 -21.97 -52.03
CA LYS A 498 14.75 -23.02 -52.90
C LYS A 498 13.76 -23.84 -53.77
N ASN A 499 12.48 -23.91 -53.37
CA ASN A 499 11.45 -24.71 -54.06
C ASN A 499 10.19 -23.90 -54.47
N LYS A 500 10.25 -22.55 -54.48
CA LYS A 500 9.09 -21.66 -54.75
C LYS A 500 9.41 -20.54 -55.74
N GLN A 501 10.11 -20.86 -56.82
CA GLN A 501 10.57 -19.86 -57.80
C GLN A 501 9.40 -19.09 -58.45
N ASP A 502 8.31 -19.77 -58.80
CA ASP A 502 7.15 -19.13 -59.45
C ASP A 502 6.43 -18.10 -58.55
N GLU A 503 6.29 -18.39 -57.25
CA GLU A 503 5.69 -17.45 -56.28
C GLU A 503 6.57 -16.20 -56.08
N VAL A 504 7.89 -16.38 -56.05
CA VAL A 504 8.86 -15.29 -55.90
C VAL A 504 8.87 -14.41 -57.13
N GLU A 505 8.79 -14.97 -58.34
CA GLU A 505 8.73 -14.18 -59.56
C GLU A 505 7.47 -13.32 -59.67
N ILE A 506 6.30 -13.84 -59.26
CA ILE A 506 5.04 -13.08 -59.25
C ILE A 506 5.14 -11.93 -58.25
N LYS A 507 5.61 -12.20 -57.02
CA LYS A 507 5.75 -11.19 -55.96
C LYS A 507 6.83 -10.15 -56.27
N LEU A 508 7.94 -10.54 -56.89
CA LEU A 508 8.97 -9.62 -57.37
C LEU A 508 8.46 -8.71 -58.50
N LYS A 509 7.69 -9.25 -59.46
CA LYS A 509 7.05 -8.42 -60.51
C LYS A 509 6.13 -7.38 -59.89
N GLU A 510 5.31 -7.78 -58.92
CA GLU A 510 4.41 -6.88 -58.20
C GLU A 510 5.17 -5.79 -57.43
N ILE A 511 6.26 -6.14 -56.75
CA ILE A 511 7.13 -5.17 -56.07
C ILE A 511 7.76 -4.19 -57.07
N LEU A 512 8.34 -4.70 -58.17
CA LEU A 512 8.97 -3.89 -59.20
C LEU A 512 7.98 -2.97 -59.91
N GLU A 513 6.74 -3.41 -60.12
CA GLU A 513 5.67 -2.56 -60.67
C GLU A 513 5.29 -1.42 -59.72
N ASN A 514 5.18 -1.69 -58.42
CA ASN A 514 4.90 -0.66 -57.42
C ASN A 514 6.05 0.36 -57.32
N ILE A 515 7.31 -0.12 -57.33
CA ILE A 515 8.50 0.75 -57.37
C ILE A 515 8.53 1.59 -58.66
N ALA A 516 8.20 1.00 -59.82
CA ALA A 516 8.18 1.69 -61.10
C ALA A 516 7.19 2.86 -61.12
N ASN A 517 5.98 2.63 -60.60
CA ASN A 517 4.91 3.62 -60.60
C ASN A 517 5.18 4.81 -59.66
N GLN A 518 6.02 4.62 -58.63
CA GLN A 518 6.23 5.61 -57.58
C GLN A 518 7.59 6.32 -57.67
N SER A 519 8.51 5.86 -58.53
CA SER A 519 9.86 6.42 -58.70
C SER A 519 10.65 6.57 -57.39
N SER A 520 10.37 5.71 -56.40
CA SER A 520 10.93 5.80 -55.04
C SER A 520 12.39 5.34 -54.95
N LEU A 521 12.84 4.48 -55.86
CA LEU A 521 14.19 3.92 -55.88
C LEU A 521 14.89 4.14 -57.23
N SER A 522 16.20 4.36 -57.18
CA SER A 522 17.05 4.41 -58.36
C SER A 522 17.10 3.02 -59.02
N PRO A 523 16.89 2.91 -60.35
CA PRO A 523 17.00 1.64 -61.06
C PRO A 523 18.37 0.95 -60.86
N LEU A 524 19.43 1.72 -60.68
CA LEU A 524 20.78 1.18 -60.42
C LEU A 524 20.88 0.48 -59.05
N LEU A 525 20.18 1.02 -58.03
CA LEU A 525 20.14 0.43 -56.70
C LEU A 525 19.32 -0.86 -56.69
N VAL A 526 18.22 -0.89 -57.46
CA VAL A 526 17.44 -2.12 -57.65
C VAL A 526 18.29 -3.19 -58.35
N LEU A 527 19.06 -2.80 -59.38
CA LEU A 527 19.97 -3.70 -60.08
C LEU A 527 21.04 -4.27 -59.15
N SER A 528 21.67 -3.44 -58.32
CA SER A 528 22.75 -3.89 -57.43
C SER A 528 22.24 -4.87 -56.36
N ILE A 529 21.03 -4.67 -55.83
CA ILE A 529 20.42 -5.60 -54.87
C ILE A 529 20.09 -6.94 -55.53
N LEU A 530 19.57 -6.91 -56.76
CA LEU A 530 19.17 -8.13 -57.48
C LEU A 530 20.36 -8.89 -58.07
N GLN A 531 21.47 -8.20 -58.38
CA GLN A 531 22.69 -8.78 -58.94
C GLN A 531 23.32 -9.85 -58.03
N ASP A 532 23.23 -9.66 -56.71
CA ASP A 532 23.82 -10.58 -55.74
C ASP A 532 23.03 -11.89 -55.59
N SER A 533 21.81 -11.97 -56.16
CA SER A 533 20.91 -13.11 -56.00
C SER A 533 21.04 -14.13 -57.14
N LYS A 534 21.03 -15.43 -56.80
CA LYS A 534 21.04 -16.52 -57.80
C LYS A 534 19.64 -16.95 -58.22
N ASN A 535 18.63 -16.59 -57.43
CA ASN A 535 17.25 -17.02 -57.60
C ASN A 535 16.42 -16.17 -58.56
N VAL A 536 16.91 -15.00 -59.01
CA VAL A 536 16.14 -14.10 -59.87
C VAL A 536 16.58 -14.22 -61.32
N GLN A 537 15.67 -14.62 -62.20
CA GLN A 537 15.92 -14.64 -63.64
C GLN A 537 15.84 -13.23 -64.23
N PHE A 538 16.79 -12.88 -65.11
CA PHE A 538 16.81 -11.58 -65.79
C PHE A 538 15.51 -11.28 -66.57
N GLY A 539 14.81 -12.32 -67.05
CA GLY A 539 13.53 -12.18 -67.75
C GLY A 539 12.46 -11.45 -66.93
N THR A 540 12.43 -11.66 -65.61
CA THR A 540 11.49 -11.06 -64.66
C THR A 540 11.74 -9.57 -64.46
N ILE A 541 13.01 -9.15 -64.54
CA ILE A 541 13.46 -7.78 -64.30
C ILE A 541 13.52 -6.96 -65.61
N LYS A 542 13.65 -7.64 -66.76
CA LYS A 542 13.79 -7.02 -68.09
C LYS A 542 12.65 -6.07 -68.42
N SER A 543 11.41 -6.41 -68.07
CA SER A 543 10.23 -5.57 -68.32
C SER A 543 10.30 -4.25 -67.56
N TYR A 544 10.73 -4.28 -66.30
CA TYR A 544 10.92 -3.09 -65.45
C TYR A 544 11.96 -2.13 -66.04
N PHE A 545 13.17 -2.63 -66.31
CA PHE A 545 14.25 -1.78 -66.86
C PHE A 545 13.94 -1.28 -68.26
N LYS A 546 13.32 -2.10 -69.12
CA LYS A 546 12.92 -1.67 -70.46
C LYS A 546 11.92 -0.53 -70.39
N LYS A 547 10.88 -0.64 -69.55
CA LYS A 547 9.88 0.42 -69.36
C LYS A 547 10.52 1.70 -68.84
N LYS A 548 11.41 1.60 -67.85
CA LYS A 548 12.06 2.79 -67.27
C LYS A 548 13.02 3.48 -68.24
N LEU A 549 13.83 2.72 -68.96
CA LEU A 549 14.70 3.26 -70.00
C LEU A 549 13.89 3.94 -71.12
N GLU A 550 12.77 3.34 -71.55
CA GLU A 550 11.88 3.95 -72.54
C GLU A 550 11.26 5.27 -72.06
N GLU A 551 10.90 5.37 -70.78
CA GLU A 551 10.44 6.63 -70.16
C GLU A 551 11.55 7.68 -70.16
N ASP A 552 12.75 7.31 -69.71
CA ASP A 552 13.89 8.23 -69.67
C ASP A 552 14.29 8.70 -71.08
N TYR A 553 14.27 7.81 -72.08
CA TYR A 553 14.50 8.18 -73.48
C TYR A 553 13.46 9.18 -74.00
N LYS A 554 12.18 9.02 -73.64
CA LYS A 554 11.12 9.97 -74.04
C LYS A 554 11.33 11.33 -73.40
N ILE A 555 11.77 11.39 -72.14
CA ILE A 555 12.10 12.64 -71.46
C ILE A 555 13.27 13.32 -72.16
N ILE A 556 14.36 12.58 -72.41
CA ILE A 556 15.54 13.08 -73.12
C ILE A 556 15.16 13.63 -74.51
N GLN A 557 14.30 12.93 -75.26
CA GLN A 557 13.84 13.39 -76.58
C GLN A 557 13.04 14.70 -76.49
N LYS A 558 12.09 14.80 -75.56
CA LYS A 558 11.31 16.03 -75.35
C LYS A 558 12.21 17.20 -74.97
N ASP A 559 13.16 16.99 -74.08
CA ASP A 559 14.10 18.02 -73.65
C ASP A 559 14.99 18.47 -74.82
N GLN A 560 15.47 17.54 -75.64
CA GLN A 560 16.23 17.85 -76.86
C GLN A 560 15.40 18.66 -77.87
N GLU A 561 14.11 18.34 -78.05
CA GLU A 561 13.22 19.12 -78.91
C GLU A 561 13.02 20.56 -78.41
N ILE A 562 12.84 20.73 -77.10
CA ILE A 562 12.70 22.06 -76.46
C ILE A 562 13.99 22.86 -76.62
N ILE A 563 15.14 22.24 -76.36
CA ILE A 563 16.46 22.86 -76.55
C ILE A 563 16.63 23.33 -77.99
N ASN A 564 16.31 22.47 -78.97
CA ASN A 564 16.43 22.80 -80.39
C ASN A 564 15.48 23.94 -80.81
N LYS A 565 14.26 23.99 -80.29
CA LYS A 565 13.31 25.09 -80.54
C LYS A 565 13.86 26.41 -79.96
N ASN A 566 14.29 26.39 -78.70
CA ASN A 566 14.83 27.57 -78.02
C ASN A 566 16.10 28.10 -78.71
N ILE A 567 17.02 27.22 -79.15
CA ILE A 567 18.22 27.61 -79.89
C ILE A 567 17.85 28.33 -81.19
N LYS A 568 16.87 27.82 -81.94
CA LYS A 568 16.41 28.44 -83.20
C LYS A 568 15.80 29.82 -82.96
N GLU A 569 14.97 29.97 -81.92
CA GLU A 569 14.39 31.28 -81.57
C GLU A 569 15.47 32.28 -81.15
N VAL A 570 16.43 31.87 -80.33
CA VAL A 570 17.56 32.73 -79.92
C VAL A 570 18.41 33.14 -81.13
N GLN A 571 18.67 32.23 -82.08
CA GLN A 571 19.39 32.57 -83.30
C GLN A 571 18.63 33.60 -84.15
N LYS A 572 17.31 33.43 -84.30
CA LYS A 572 16.47 34.39 -85.03
C LYS A 572 16.49 35.77 -84.38
N GLN A 573 16.33 35.84 -83.06
CA GLN A 573 16.39 37.10 -82.32
C GLN A 573 17.76 37.78 -82.41
N LYS A 574 18.86 37.02 -82.38
CA LYS A 574 20.21 37.56 -82.57
C LYS A 574 20.40 38.15 -83.97
N GLN A 575 19.91 37.47 -85.00
CA GLN A 575 19.96 37.99 -86.38
C GLN A 575 19.14 39.27 -86.52
N GLU A 576 17.93 39.33 -85.95
CA GLU A 576 17.10 40.55 -85.92
C GLU A 576 17.82 41.70 -85.19
N TYR A 577 18.47 41.41 -84.06
CA TYR A 577 19.28 42.40 -83.33
C TYR A 577 20.45 42.95 -84.17
N GLU A 578 21.19 42.06 -84.84
CA GLU A 578 22.31 42.46 -85.71
C GLU A 578 21.84 43.32 -86.90
N GLN A 579 20.70 42.96 -87.52
CA GLN A 579 20.08 43.73 -88.59
C GLN A 579 19.69 45.13 -88.12
N ILE A 580 19.00 45.25 -86.98
CA ILE A 580 18.60 46.55 -86.41
C ILE A 580 19.82 47.43 -86.07
N LYS A 581 20.93 46.82 -85.63
CA LYS A 581 22.14 47.55 -85.23
C LYS A 581 22.97 48.05 -86.42
N THR A 582 23.01 47.29 -87.52
CA THR A 582 23.97 47.52 -88.61
C THR A 582 23.34 48.05 -89.90
N GLN A 583 22.04 47.84 -90.11
CA GLN A 583 21.36 48.20 -91.36
C GLN A 583 20.39 49.38 -91.15
N ALA A 584 20.41 50.34 -92.07
CA ALA A 584 19.47 51.45 -92.07
C ALA A 584 18.05 50.96 -92.43
N ARG A 585 17.08 51.17 -91.53
CA ARG A 585 15.69 50.77 -91.75
C ARG A 585 14.94 51.87 -92.51
N ILE A 586 14.44 51.57 -93.70
CA ILE A 586 13.61 52.50 -94.49
C ILE A 586 12.20 52.53 -93.89
N VAL A 587 11.76 53.69 -93.39
CA VAL A 587 10.41 53.88 -92.85
C VAL A 587 9.53 54.50 -93.93
N THR A 588 8.61 53.71 -94.49
CA THR A 588 7.71 54.13 -95.59
C THR A 588 6.32 54.58 -95.13
N ASN A 589 6.07 54.63 -93.82
CA ASN A 589 4.75 54.93 -93.26
C ASN A 589 4.36 56.40 -93.46
N LYS A 590 3.21 56.62 -94.11
CA LYS A 590 2.65 57.95 -94.42
C LYS A 590 1.57 58.42 -93.44
N LYS A 591 1.09 57.53 -92.56
CA LYS A 591 0.02 57.80 -91.57
C LYS A 591 0.56 57.71 -90.15
N CYS A 592 0.01 58.54 -89.26
CA CYS A 592 0.32 58.52 -87.84
C CYS A 592 -0.29 57.29 -87.18
N SER A 593 0.48 56.59 -86.36
CA SER A 593 0.03 55.34 -85.71
C SER A 593 -1.01 55.55 -84.60
N GLU A 594 -1.26 56.77 -84.12
CA GLU A 594 -2.22 57.04 -83.02
C GLU A 594 -3.54 57.64 -83.50
N CYS A 595 -3.52 58.54 -84.49
CA CYS A 595 -4.71 59.21 -85.02
C CYS A 595 -5.05 58.82 -86.47
N ASP A 596 -4.26 57.94 -87.10
CA ASP A 596 -4.43 57.43 -88.47
C ASP A 596 -4.51 58.48 -89.61
N THR A 597 -4.23 59.75 -89.30
CA THR A 597 -4.16 60.85 -90.29
C THR A 597 -2.79 60.95 -90.96
N GLU A 598 -2.71 61.62 -92.11
CA GLU A 598 -1.45 61.82 -92.84
C GLU A 598 -0.41 62.59 -91.99
N LEU A 599 0.84 62.12 -92.04
CA LEU A 599 1.93 62.68 -91.23
C LEU A 599 2.38 64.03 -91.75
N ASN A 600 2.15 65.07 -90.96
CA ASN A 600 2.65 66.44 -91.20
C ASN A 600 3.89 66.71 -90.34
N ASN A 601 4.77 67.61 -90.80
CA ASN A 601 5.98 67.98 -90.06
C ASN A 601 5.63 68.87 -88.84
N PRO A 602 6.29 68.70 -87.67
CA PRO A 602 7.35 67.73 -87.36
C PRO A 602 6.83 66.32 -87.00
N LYS A 603 7.52 65.29 -87.51
CA LYS A 603 7.19 63.86 -87.32
C LYS A 603 8.35 63.08 -86.70
N ILE A 604 8.03 62.04 -85.92
CA ILE A 604 9.01 61.16 -85.28
C ILE A 604 8.82 59.73 -85.79
N HIS A 605 9.93 59.10 -86.20
CA HIS A 605 9.98 57.72 -86.65
C HIS A 605 10.76 56.88 -85.64
N PHE A 606 10.17 55.76 -85.18
CA PHE A 606 10.84 54.82 -84.29
C PHE A 606 11.44 53.65 -85.05
N MET A 607 12.52 53.07 -84.54
CA MET A 607 13.18 51.90 -85.14
C MET A 607 12.32 50.63 -85.15
N CYS A 608 11.21 50.60 -84.41
CA CYS A 608 10.19 49.54 -84.52
C CYS A 608 9.35 49.64 -85.80
N GLY A 609 9.42 50.77 -86.53
CA GLY A 609 8.68 51.05 -87.77
C GLY A 609 7.46 51.96 -87.59
N HIS A 610 7.04 52.24 -86.35
CA HIS A 610 5.91 53.15 -86.08
C HIS A 610 6.32 54.62 -86.23
N SER A 611 5.38 55.43 -86.72
CA SER A 611 5.57 56.85 -87.02
C SER A 611 4.44 57.68 -86.41
N PHE A 612 4.77 58.81 -85.80
CA PHE A 612 3.81 59.66 -85.06
C PHE A 612 4.03 61.15 -85.37
N HIS A 613 2.98 61.96 -85.22
CA HIS A 613 3.14 63.43 -85.13
C HIS A 613 3.77 63.80 -83.79
N LEU A 614 4.55 64.89 -83.75
CA LEU A 614 5.17 65.37 -82.50
C LEU A 614 4.14 65.63 -81.39
N GLY A 615 2.96 66.15 -81.73
CA GLY A 615 1.89 66.43 -80.78
C GLY A 615 1.02 65.24 -80.38
N CYS A 616 1.08 64.12 -81.12
CA CYS A 616 0.38 62.89 -80.73
C CYS A 616 1.15 62.12 -79.66
N LEU A 617 2.49 62.19 -79.69
CA LEU A 617 3.33 61.56 -78.67
C LEU A 617 3.08 62.19 -77.29
N ARG A 618 2.63 61.38 -76.34
CA ARG A 618 2.34 61.82 -74.97
C ARG A 618 3.65 62.24 -74.30
N SER A 619 3.85 63.55 -74.15
CA SER A 619 5.09 64.16 -73.68
C SER A 619 5.39 63.95 -72.19
N ASP A 620 4.43 63.42 -71.42
CA ASP A 620 4.46 63.43 -69.95
C ASP A 620 4.94 62.14 -69.29
N THR A 621 5.44 61.16 -70.05
CA THR A 621 6.12 60.00 -69.46
C THR A 621 7.62 60.12 -69.70
N GLN A 622 8.44 59.97 -68.66
CA GLN A 622 9.91 60.02 -68.72
C GLN A 622 10.55 58.94 -69.62
N GLN A 623 9.77 58.22 -70.42
CA GLN A 623 10.22 57.14 -71.29
C GLN A 623 10.22 57.59 -72.75
N LYS A 624 11.42 57.82 -73.28
CA LYS A 624 11.64 58.05 -74.71
C LYS A 624 11.42 56.71 -75.45
N GLY A 625 10.21 56.45 -75.94
CA GLY A 625 9.86 55.20 -76.61
C GLY A 625 8.62 55.31 -77.51
N CYS A 626 8.39 54.30 -78.35
CA CYS A 626 7.18 54.21 -79.17
C CYS A 626 6.00 53.80 -78.29
N ASP A 627 4.94 54.60 -78.21
CA ASP A 627 3.81 54.34 -77.31
C ASP A 627 3.13 52.97 -77.56
N LYS A 628 3.03 52.52 -78.81
CA LYS A 628 2.47 51.19 -79.15
C LYS A 628 3.32 50.02 -78.66
N CYS A 629 4.64 50.09 -78.84
CA CYS A 629 5.54 49.00 -78.46
C CYS A 629 6.04 49.14 -77.01
N SER A 630 5.87 50.32 -76.40
CA SER A 630 6.37 50.63 -75.06
C SER A 630 5.81 49.67 -74.01
N LEU A 631 4.56 49.23 -74.13
CA LEU A 631 3.94 48.29 -73.21
C LEU A 631 4.60 46.91 -73.27
N GLU A 632 4.87 46.39 -74.46
CA GLU A 632 5.55 45.10 -74.63
C GLU A 632 7.02 45.19 -74.18
N PHE A 633 7.72 46.27 -74.51
CA PHE A 633 9.09 46.49 -74.04
C PHE A 633 9.17 46.72 -72.54
N LYS A 634 8.19 47.41 -71.92
CA LYS A 634 8.06 47.53 -70.46
C LYS A 634 7.93 46.17 -69.82
N ASN A 635 7.03 45.31 -70.30
CA ASN A 635 6.86 43.97 -69.76
C ASN A 635 8.16 43.14 -69.82
N VAL A 636 8.96 43.29 -70.87
CA VAL A 636 10.25 42.61 -71.00
C VAL A 636 11.31 43.20 -70.04
N ILE A 637 11.37 44.53 -69.90
CA ILE A 637 12.27 45.21 -68.98
C ILE A 637 11.91 44.90 -67.53
N GLU A 638 10.63 44.98 -67.16
CA GLU A 638 10.10 44.64 -65.84
C GLU A 638 10.38 43.17 -65.50
N ARG A 639 10.18 42.23 -66.44
CA ARG A 639 10.57 40.82 -66.22
C ARG A 639 12.07 40.66 -66.01
N LYS A 640 12.91 41.37 -66.77
CA LYS A 640 14.36 41.35 -66.58
C LYS A 640 14.77 41.92 -65.21
N GLU A 641 14.14 43.01 -64.79
CA GLU A 641 14.35 43.60 -63.47
C GLU A 641 13.87 42.67 -62.34
N GLN A 642 12.72 42.02 -62.50
CA GLN A 642 12.22 40.98 -61.59
C GLN A 642 13.21 39.82 -61.48
N PHE A 643 13.75 39.31 -62.59
CA PHE A 643 14.77 38.26 -62.55
C PHE A 643 16.06 38.73 -61.86
N ASN A 644 16.50 39.96 -62.11
CA ASN A 644 17.65 40.56 -61.42
C ASN A 644 17.42 40.84 -59.92
N GLN A 645 16.17 41.07 -59.49
CA GLN A 645 15.83 41.19 -58.09
C GLN A 645 15.77 39.81 -57.43
N GLN A 646 15.16 38.82 -58.09
CA GLN A 646 15.11 37.42 -57.64
C GLN A 646 16.51 36.80 -57.55
N SER A 647 17.46 37.18 -58.41
CA SER A 647 18.84 36.69 -58.33
C SER A 647 19.61 37.20 -57.10
N LYS A 648 19.19 38.32 -56.51
CA LYS A 648 19.78 38.90 -55.28
C LYS A 648 19.18 38.33 -53.99
N ASP A 649 18.02 37.67 -54.07
CA ASP A 649 17.35 37.09 -52.92
C ASP A 649 17.85 35.67 -52.63
N HIS A 650 19.00 35.60 -51.96
CA HIS A 650 19.59 34.32 -51.54
C HIS A 650 18.71 33.57 -50.53
N LYS A 651 17.84 34.25 -49.76
CA LYS A 651 16.97 33.59 -48.77
C LYS A 651 15.88 32.78 -49.46
N ALA A 652 15.20 33.38 -50.45
CA ALA A 652 14.21 32.67 -51.27
C ALA A 652 14.82 31.47 -52.01
N PHE A 653 16.09 31.54 -52.41
CA PHE A 653 16.80 30.40 -53.00
C PHE A 653 16.95 29.25 -52.00
N TYR A 654 17.46 29.52 -50.78
CA TYR A 654 17.64 28.47 -49.76
C TYR A 654 16.31 27.87 -49.31
N GLU A 655 15.26 28.68 -49.15
CA GLU A 655 13.92 28.18 -48.80
C GLU A 655 13.39 27.22 -49.88
N ASN A 656 13.42 27.61 -51.15
CA ASN A 656 12.99 26.75 -52.25
C ASN A 656 13.82 25.47 -52.39
N LEU A 657 15.13 25.54 -52.08
CA LEU A 657 16.04 24.39 -52.15
C LEU A 657 15.83 23.40 -50.99
N THR A 658 15.31 23.85 -49.86
CA THR A 658 14.94 22.99 -48.73
C THR A 658 13.55 22.37 -48.88
N GLN A 659 12.60 23.07 -49.51
CA GLN A 659 11.21 22.63 -49.64
C GLN A 659 10.97 21.72 -50.84
N GLN A 660 11.70 21.87 -51.95
CA GLN A 660 11.48 21.05 -53.14
C GLN A 660 12.37 19.80 -53.16
N ASN A 661 11.78 18.67 -53.55
CA ASN A 661 12.48 17.38 -53.66
C ASN A 661 13.56 17.39 -54.75
N ASN A 662 13.35 18.11 -55.86
CA ASN A 662 14.29 18.19 -56.98
C ASN A 662 15.20 19.42 -56.88
N LYS A 663 16.23 19.35 -56.03
CA LYS A 663 17.16 20.46 -55.80
C LYS A 663 17.89 20.91 -57.07
N PHE A 664 18.13 20.02 -58.02
CA PHE A 664 18.82 20.35 -59.27
C PHE A 664 17.97 21.26 -60.15
N GLU A 665 16.66 21.03 -60.24
CA GLU A 665 15.74 21.85 -61.02
C GLU A 665 15.59 23.25 -60.44
N VAL A 666 15.56 23.36 -59.10
CA VAL A 666 15.62 24.66 -58.40
C VAL A 666 16.92 25.38 -58.77
N ILE A 667 18.07 24.71 -58.67
CA ILE A 667 19.37 25.30 -59.01
C ILE A 667 19.42 25.73 -60.48
N ALA A 668 18.96 24.89 -61.41
CA ALA A 668 18.93 25.18 -62.84
C ALA A 668 17.99 26.35 -63.18
N GLY A 669 16.82 26.43 -62.53
CA GLY A 669 15.88 27.52 -62.69
C GLY A 669 16.42 28.85 -62.19
N PHE A 670 17.07 28.87 -61.02
CA PHE A 670 17.71 30.07 -60.49
C PHE A 670 18.98 30.46 -61.28
N LEU A 671 19.75 29.50 -61.80
CA LEU A 671 20.83 29.72 -62.76
C LEU A 671 20.32 30.44 -64.02
N GLY A 672 19.22 29.97 -64.60
CA GLY A 672 18.58 30.60 -65.77
C GLY A 672 18.08 32.02 -65.50
N LYS A 673 17.75 32.35 -64.25
CA LYS A 673 17.37 33.70 -63.80
C LYS A 673 18.57 34.60 -63.47
N GLY A 674 19.80 34.11 -63.59
CA GLY A 674 21.01 34.92 -63.45
C GLY A 674 21.58 35.02 -62.03
N LEU A 675 21.36 34.02 -61.16
CA LEU A 675 21.89 33.98 -59.78
C LEU A 675 23.43 34.23 -59.69
N PHE A 676 24.19 33.94 -60.75
CA PHE A 676 25.65 34.15 -60.82
C PHE A 676 26.09 35.21 -61.84
N ALA A 677 25.18 36.01 -62.41
CA ALA A 677 25.52 36.97 -63.46
C ALA A 677 26.49 38.09 -62.99
N GLN A 678 26.55 38.38 -61.68
CA GLN A 678 27.48 39.36 -61.12
C GLN A 678 28.96 38.90 -61.10
N TYR A 679 29.24 37.60 -61.24
CA TYR A 679 30.62 37.08 -61.21
C TYR A 679 31.39 37.26 -62.53
N ASN A 680 30.71 37.57 -63.63
CA ASN A 680 31.35 37.81 -64.93
C ASN A 680 31.71 39.30 -65.19
N GLY A 681 31.65 40.15 -64.15
CA GLY A 681 32.01 41.57 -64.23
C GLY A 681 33.46 41.90 -63.88
N GLY A 682 34.32 40.88 -63.70
CA GLY A 682 35.71 41.05 -63.29
C GLY A 682 36.67 40.19 -64.12
N ASN A 683 36.72 40.43 -65.43
CA ASN A 683 37.89 40.28 -66.32
C ASN A 683 37.44 40.34 -67.79
N ASN A 684 37.31 41.57 -68.29
CA ASN A 684 37.81 42.01 -69.59
C ASN A 684 37.68 43.54 -69.68
#